data_AF-A0A437JG23-F1
#
_entry.id   AF-A0A437JG23-F1
#
_cell.length_a   1.000
_cell.length_b   1.000
_cell.length_c   1.000
_cell.angle_alpha   90.00
_cell.angle_beta   90.00
_cell.angle_gamma   90.00
#
_symmetry.space_group_name_H-M   'P 1'
#
loop_
_entity.id
_entity.type
_entity.pdbx_description
1 polymer ?
#
loop_
_entity_poly.entity_id
_entity_poly.type
_entity_poly.pdbx_seq_one_letter_code
_entity_poly.pdbx_strand_id
1 'polypeptide(L)'
;MQKPVTRPQEIYLDNNATTPVLACAAAAVQHTMQQCFGNPSSSHSTGIKAKVELESTRQLARQLIGAGSGEIVFTSGATEGIQSSIFSALLHARMSGKTGPAYSLLYGATEHKAVPQSLEHWNHVLQLGATIKAIPVDQHGLLSFDFIQQELPNTLLICTMAANNETGVKQDLTALQQLIRSIAPHVLWMVDCVQALGKMPLQLEQMTIDYAPFSGHKLYAPKGIGFLYVRKGTPYQPLLAGGGQESGLRSGTENLPGIAALQAIFQQLKLKEGSVFQPDQQLWSYRDQLLSALRQVFPDLVLNSDQPYIVPTTINFSVPGFASKDIMDLFDAAGIRVSSGSACSSKIPTSFVLNAMGLPLWRSQGAIRLSFGPAMTPQECQQACSAILALKAVVNSCCLVLSDASSTELQPLAGLVQLKHEDLCSYLLVSAETSEVIIIDAVLPLASRIALLVQGHQLKVRAILDTHQHKDHPSARPELVTLLVDLLHSANTNSLGWPLDETSLKMGPYQLNAVATPGHSPEAVTILVRQHQQQKFAFVGDFILPGGTGRLDLPGGDSQAFRQSLRALELQLEAQTLLVSSHDYAQRFFTRWDLMLQEQPVLQQILRTEDTPEQWLSELQRQNDWLQQQSGHFCGVVEVCASDATAVIDKHQIAALIQQYPDLQIWDVREPHEQAAGALSVYLPDLVSKDVPLSSLVQRVAEHHTKTPGPVLLVCRSGNRSLLAAKVLNRAGFELVFNLKGGVALLA
;
A
#
# COMPACT_ATOMS: atom_id res chain seq x y z
N MET A 1 -0.95 -2.05 41.35
CA MET A 1 -1.88 -2.66 40.38
C MET A 1 -1.82 -1.83 39.10
N GLN A 2 -1.09 -2.31 38.09
CA GLN A 2 -1.15 -1.71 36.76
C GLN A 2 -2.57 -1.89 36.22
N LYS A 3 -3.17 -0.83 35.68
CA LYS A 3 -4.46 -0.92 34.99
C LYS A 3 -4.33 -1.97 33.88
N PRO A 4 -5.28 -2.90 33.71
CA PRO A 4 -5.25 -3.82 32.59
C PRO A 4 -5.22 -2.99 31.30
N VAL A 5 -4.17 -3.19 30.50
CA VAL A 5 -4.02 -2.53 29.20
C VAL A 5 -5.09 -3.15 28.29
N THR A 6 -6.24 -2.50 28.19
CA THR A 6 -7.33 -2.93 27.31
C THR A 6 -6.91 -2.71 25.86
N ARG A 7 -7.09 -3.73 25.03
CA ARG A 7 -6.85 -3.65 23.58
C ARG A 7 -7.61 -2.46 22.98
N PRO A 8 -7.01 -1.68 22.05
CA PRO A 8 -7.73 -0.66 21.31
C PRO A 8 -8.95 -1.31 20.64
N GLN A 9 -10.14 -0.72 20.82
CA GLN A 9 -11.31 -1.12 20.06
C GLN A 9 -11.02 -0.87 18.57
N GLU A 10 -11.27 -1.85 17.71
CA GLU A 10 -11.03 -1.70 16.28
C GLU A 10 -11.97 -0.62 15.69
N ILE A 11 -11.39 0.32 14.95
CA ILE A 11 -12.09 1.39 14.26
C ILE A 11 -11.95 1.14 12.76
N TYR A 12 -13.03 0.65 12.15
CA TYR A 12 -13.02 0.24 10.75
C TYR A 12 -13.46 1.36 9.81
N LEU A 13 -12.51 1.98 9.10
CA LEU A 13 -12.73 3.07 8.14
C LEU A 13 -12.30 2.67 6.72
N ASP A 14 -12.58 1.41 6.34
CA ASP A 14 -12.37 0.89 4.97
C ASP A 14 -13.64 0.32 4.34
N ASN A 15 -14.79 0.98 4.60
CA ASN A 15 -16.12 0.53 4.16
C ASN A 15 -16.30 0.53 2.63
N ASN A 16 -15.49 1.28 1.89
CA ASN A 16 -15.48 1.21 0.43
C ASN A 16 -14.84 -0.09 -0.08
N ALA A 17 -13.98 -0.78 0.68
CA ALA A 17 -13.46 -2.11 0.34
C ALA A 17 -14.50 -3.19 0.66
N THR A 18 -15.03 -3.20 1.88
CA THR A 18 -16.15 -4.06 2.29
C THR A 18 -16.73 -3.50 3.58
N THR A 19 -17.98 -3.81 3.88
CA THR A 19 -18.60 -3.45 5.17
C THR A 19 -18.74 -4.70 6.07
N PRO A 20 -18.76 -4.54 7.41
CA PRO A 20 -19.22 -5.62 8.30
C PRO A 20 -20.69 -5.97 8.01
N VAL A 21 -21.11 -7.19 8.32
CA VAL A 21 -22.52 -7.58 8.16
C VAL A 21 -23.33 -7.00 9.31
N LEU A 22 -24.41 -6.27 9.03
CA LEU A 22 -25.29 -5.75 10.08
C LEU A 22 -26.01 -6.89 10.81
N ALA A 23 -26.27 -6.71 12.11
CA ALA A 23 -26.90 -7.73 12.94
C ALA A 23 -28.25 -8.21 12.40
N CYS A 24 -29.07 -7.32 11.83
CA CYS A 24 -30.33 -7.68 11.20
C CYS A 24 -30.14 -8.58 9.97
N ALA A 25 -29.12 -8.32 9.15
CA ALA A 25 -28.78 -9.13 7.99
C ALA A 25 -28.23 -10.50 8.40
N ALA A 26 -27.38 -10.56 9.43
CA ALA A 26 -26.87 -11.81 9.98
C ALA A 26 -27.99 -12.68 10.58
N ALA A 27 -28.92 -12.07 11.33
CA ALA A 27 -30.07 -12.75 11.88
C ALA A 27 -30.98 -13.31 10.76
N ALA A 28 -31.19 -12.55 9.68
CA ALA A 28 -31.95 -13.02 8.52
C ALA A 28 -31.28 -14.24 7.86
N VAL A 29 -29.95 -14.20 7.63
CA VAL A 29 -29.19 -15.35 7.10
C VAL A 29 -29.39 -16.58 7.98
N GLN A 30 -29.19 -16.45 9.30
CA GLN A 30 -29.32 -17.57 10.23
C GLN A 30 -30.74 -18.14 10.22
N HIS A 31 -31.75 -17.28 10.27
CA HIS A 31 -33.16 -17.68 10.24
C HIS A 31 -33.48 -18.42 8.94
N THR A 32 -33.06 -17.88 7.80
CA THR A 32 -33.33 -18.50 6.49
C THR A 32 -32.61 -19.85 6.34
N MET A 33 -31.39 -19.98 6.85
CA MET A 33 -30.67 -21.26 6.84
C MET A 33 -31.32 -22.34 7.74
N GLN A 34 -31.89 -21.96 8.88
CA GLN A 34 -32.39 -22.92 9.87
C GLN A 34 -33.90 -23.20 9.76
N GLN A 35 -34.70 -22.18 9.41
CA GLN A 35 -36.16 -22.20 9.51
C GLN A 35 -36.86 -21.99 8.16
N CYS A 36 -36.27 -21.20 7.24
CA CYS A 36 -36.83 -20.90 5.92
C CYS A 36 -35.98 -21.45 4.77
N PHE A 37 -35.39 -22.64 4.94
CA PHE A 37 -34.42 -23.26 4.01
C PHE A 37 -35.01 -23.77 2.68
N GLY A 38 -36.28 -23.48 2.40
CA GLY A 38 -37.00 -24.01 1.25
C GLY A 38 -36.40 -23.61 -0.09
N ASN A 39 -36.53 -24.48 -1.09
CA ASN A 39 -36.20 -24.14 -2.47
C ASN A 39 -37.37 -23.35 -3.10
N PRO A 40 -37.17 -22.13 -3.62
CA PRO A 40 -38.22 -21.32 -4.23
C PRO A 40 -38.95 -21.98 -5.41
N SER A 41 -38.34 -22.98 -6.05
CA SER A 41 -38.93 -23.74 -7.15
C SER A 41 -39.86 -24.87 -6.70
N SER A 42 -39.94 -25.16 -5.39
CA SER A 42 -40.80 -26.22 -4.88
C SER A 42 -42.23 -25.74 -4.64
N SER A 43 -43.22 -26.56 -5.02
CA SER A 43 -44.65 -26.24 -4.90
C SER A 43 -45.24 -26.42 -3.50
N HIS A 44 -44.53 -27.07 -2.58
CA HIS A 44 -44.97 -27.24 -1.19
C HIS A 44 -44.80 -25.94 -0.38
N SER A 45 -45.46 -25.87 0.78
CA SER A 45 -45.50 -24.67 1.64
C SER A 45 -44.13 -24.09 1.97
N THR A 46 -43.11 -24.91 2.22
CA THR A 46 -41.73 -24.44 2.47
C THR A 46 -41.11 -23.71 1.26
N GLY A 47 -41.37 -24.18 0.04
CA GLY A 47 -40.89 -23.52 -1.19
C GLY A 47 -41.68 -22.27 -1.52
N ILE A 48 -43.00 -22.27 -1.26
CA ILE A 48 -43.84 -21.07 -1.41
C ILE A 48 -43.35 -19.95 -0.49
N LYS A 49 -43.05 -20.24 0.78
CA LYS A 49 -42.50 -19.26 1.73
C LYS A 49 -41.19 -18.65 1.21
N ALA A 50 -40.28 -19.50 0.74
CA ALA A 50 -39.03 -19.09 0.13
C ALA A 50 -39.23 -18.20 -1.12
N LYS A 51 -40.20 -18.53 -1.96
CA LYS A 51 -40.55 -17.73 -3.14
C LYS A 51 -41.11 -16.35 -2.77
N VAL A 52 -41.91 -16.25 -1.71
CA VAL A 52 -42.41 -14.96 -1.20
C VAL A 52 -41.27 -14.07 -0.71
N GLU A 53 -40.29 -14.63 0.00
CA GLU A 53 -39.10 -13.91 0.46
C GLU A 53 -38.25 -13.39 -0.71
N LEU A 54 -38.04 -14.24 -1.72
CA LEU A 54 -37.36 -13.85 -2.96
C LEU A 54 -38.04 -12.66 -3.66
N GLU A 55 -39.34 -12.76 -3.93
CA GLU A 55 -40.06 -11.73 -4.70
C GLU A 55 -40.28 -10.43 -3.90
N SER A 56 -40.50 -10.52 -2.59
CA SER A 56 -40.60 -9.32 -1.74
C SER A 56 -39.25 -8.58 -1.66
N THR A 57 -38.13 -9.30 -1.63
CA THR A 57 -36.79 -8.69 -1.72
C THR A 57 -36.60 -7.99 -3.06
N ARG A 58 -37.01 -8.64 -4.16
CA ARG A 58 -36.98 -8.06 -5.50
C ARG A 58 -37.81 -6.78 -5.60
N GLN A 59 -38.99 -6.75 -4.99
CA GLN A 59 -39.85 -5.57 -4.93
C GLN A 59 -39.21 -4.42 -4.13
N LEU A 60 -38.57 -4.72 -3.00
CA LEU A 60 -37.84 -3.72 -2.22
C LEU A 60 -36.66 -3.14 -3.00
N ALA A 61 -35.88 -3.97 -3.70
CA ALA A 61 -34.81 -3.52 -4.57
C ALA A 61 -35.33 -2.53 -5.62
N ARG A 62 -36.45 -2.86 -6.30
CA ARG A 62 -37.10 -1.96 -7.27
C ARG A 62 -37.48 -0.60 -6.66
N GLN A 63 -38.08 -0.61 -5.47
CA GLN A 63 -38.48 0.62 -4.78
C GLN A 63 -37.27 1.50 -4.41
N LEU A 64 -36.19 0.92 -3.90
CA LEU A 64 -35.03 1.67 -3.42
C LEU A 64 -34.20 2.32 -4.53
N ILE A 65 -34.05 1.63 -5.67
CA ILE A 65 -33.29 2.18 -6.80
C ILE A 65 -34.19 3.02 -7.74
N GLY A 66 -35.47 3.15 -7.41
CA GLY A 66 -36.46 3.81 -8.27
C GLY A 66 -36.58 3.12 -9.63
N ALA A 67 -36.52 1.79 -9.67
CA ALA A 67 -36.72 1.02 -10.90
C ALA A 67 -38.21 0.80 -11.14
N GLY A 68 -38.68 1.24 -12.31
CA GLY A 68 -40.03 0.99 -12.79
C GLY A 68 -40.18 -0.43 -13.34
N SER A 69 -40.38 -0.54 -14.65
CA SER A 69 -40.68 -1.82 -15.32
C SER A 69 -39.47 -2.71 -15.66
N GLY A 70 -38.27 -2.34 -15.23
CA GLY A 70 -37.07 -3.15 -15.47
C GLY A 70 -36.99 -4.40 -14.58
N GLU A 71 -36.13 -5.31 -15.00
CA GLU A 71 -35.87 -6.57 -14.29
C GLU A 71 -34.76 -6.39 -13.25
N ILE A 72 -34.90 -7.14 -12.16
CA ILE A 72 -33.88 -7.28 -11.14
C ILE A 72 -33.46 -8.73 -11.16
N VAL A 73 -32.17 -9.00 -11.29
CA VAL A 73 -31.58 -10.35 -11.33
C VAL A 73 -30.61 -10.48 -10.17
N PHE A 74 -30.81 -11.43 -9.26
CA PHE A 74 -29.86 -11.68 -8.19
C PHE A 74 -28.61 -12.38 -8.73
N THR A 75 -27.44 -11.92 -8.29
CA THR A 75 -26.12 -12.41 -8.73
C THR A 75 -25.26 -12.76 -7.52
N SER A 76 -24.11 -13.40 -7.71
CA SER A 76 -23.12 -13.62 -6.63
C SER A 76 -22.38 -12.35 -6.18
N GLY A 77 -22.61 -11.22 -6.88
CA GLY A 77 -21.97 -9.94 -6.60
C GLY A 77 -21.90 -9.06 -7.84
N ALA A 78 -21.31 -7.87 -7.69
CA ALA A 78 -21.24 -6.92 -8.80
C ALA A 78 -20.32 -7.36 -9.94
N THR A 79 -19.25 -8.12 -9.68
CA THR A 79 -18.40 -8.65 -10.76
C THR A 79 -19.19 -9.55 -11.71
N GLU A 80 -20.07 -10.42 -11.20
CA GLU A 80 -20.99 -11.21 -12.04
C GLU A 80 -21.94 -10.28 -12.82
N GLY A 81 -22.51 -9.26 -12.16
CA GLY A 81 -23.40 -8.31 -12.82
C GLY A 81 -22.73 -7.50 -13.95
N ILE A 82 -21.50 -7.02 -13.74
CA ILE A 82 -20.68 -6.33 -14.74
C ILE A 82 -20.40 -7.25 -15.94
N GLN A 83 -19.97 -8.47 -15.67
CA GLN A 83 -19.69 -9.49 -16.69
C GLN A 83 -20.96 -9.81 -17.51
N SER A 84 -22.11 -10.05 -16.86
CA SER A 84 -23.38 -10.32 -17.52
C SER A 84 -23.84 -9.16 -18.41
N SER A 85 -23.65 -7.92 -17.95
CA SER A 85 -24.02 -6.71 -18.69
C SER A 85 -23.17 -6.54 -19.95
N ILE A 86 -21.83 -6.62 -19.79
CA ILE A 86 -20.88 -6.49 -20.90
C ILE A 86 -21.08 -7.62 -21.90
N PHE A 87 -21.17 -8.86 -21.44
CA PHE A 87 -21.38 -10.02 -22.30
C PHE A 87 -22.67 -9.87 -23.14
N SER A 88 -23.78 -9.50 -22.51
CA SER A 88 -25.07 -9.30 -23.19
C SER A 88 -24.99 -8.23 -24.28
N ALA A 89 -24.38 -7.09 -23.96
CA ALA A 89 -24.22 -5.98 -24.89
C ALA A 89 -23.34 -6.35 -26.09
N LEU A 90 -22.19 -7.01 -25.85
CA LEU A 90 -21.24 -7.36 -26.91
C LEU A 90 -21.76 -8.50 -27.78
N LEU A 91 -22.46 -9.48 -27.20
CA LEU A 91 -23.10 -10.54 -27.95
C LEU A 91 -24.18 -9.96 -28.87
N HIS A 92 -25.01 -9.06 -28.36
CA HIS A 92 -26.01 -8.36 -29.16
C HIS A 92 -25.38 -7.58 -30.33
N ALA A 93 -24.28 -6.86 -30.09
CA ALA A 93 -23.55 -6.17 -31.15
C ALA A 93 -23.02 -7.14 -32.21
N ARG A 94 -22.42 -8.26 -31.79
CA ARG A 94 -21.94 -9.32 -32.70
C ARG A 94 -23.08 -9.89 -33.55
N MET A 95 -24.19 -10.26 -32.92
CA MET A 95 -25.37 -10.80 -33.62
C MET A 95 -25.99 -9.79 -34.59
N SER A 96 -25.81 -8.50 -34.33
CA SER A 96 -26.25 -7.41 -35.20
C SER A 96 -25.24 -7.06 -36.30
N GLY A 97 -24.18 -7.85 -36.47
CA GLY A 97 -23.14 -7.64 -37.49
C GLY A 97 -22.23 -6.43 -37.23
N LYS A 98 -22.22 -5.88 -36.01
CA LYS A 98 -21.40 -4.73 -35.65
C LYS A 98 -20.04 -5.18 -35.11
N THR A 99 -19.16 -5.60 -36.01
CA THR A 99 -17.80 -6.07 -35.71
C THR A 99 -16.74 -5.23 -36.41
N GLY A 100 -15.50 -5.28 -35.91
CA GLY A 100 -14.34 -4.62 -36.48
C GLY A 100 -13.95 -3.30 -35.80
N PRO A 101 -12.77 -2.75 -36.14
CA PRO A 101 -12.13 -1.64 -35.43
C PRO A 101 -12.84 -0.29 -35.62
N ALA A 102 -13.78 -0.23 -36.56
CA ALA A 102 -14.64 0.94 -36.78
C ALA A 102 -15.57 1.22 -35.60
N TYR A 103 -15.90 0.20 -34.79
CA TYR A 103 -16.71 0.33 -33.60
C TYR A 103 -15.85 0.50 -32.34
N SER A 104 -16.39 1.16 -31.32
CA SER A 104 -15.71 1.39 -30.05
C SER A 104 -16.48 0.86 -28.83
N LEU A 105 -15.72 0.55 -27.77
CA LEU A 105 -16.22 0.23 -26.44
C LEU A 105 -15.62 1.25 -25.48
N LEU A 106 -16.46 2.06 -24.84
CA LEU A 106 -16.00 3.14 -23.97
C LEU A 106 -16.13 2.72 -22.51
N TYR A 107 -15.14 3.08 -21.69
CA TYR A 107 -15.22 2.94 -20.24
C TYR A 107 -14.57 4.12 -19.53
N GLY A 108 -15.04 4.54 -18.35
CA GLY A 108 -14.36 5.58 -17.57
C GLY A 108 -12.91 5.21 -17.21
N ALA A 109 -11.95 6.12 -17.35
CA ALA A 109 -10.55 5.84 -17.00
C ALA A 109 -10.35 5.47 -15.51
N THR A 110 -11.33 5.78 -14.67
CA THR A 110 -11.33 5.51 -13.23
C THR A 110 -12.15 4.27 -12.84
N GLU A 111 -12.69 3.50 -13.80
CA GLU A 111 -13.47 2.28 -13.56
C GLU A 111 -12.79 1.26 -12.66
N HIS A 112 -13.60 0.50 -11.90
CA HIS A 112 -13.10 -0.68 -11.25
C HIS A 112 -12.54 -1.65 -12.30
N LYS A 113 -11.35 -2.21 -12.02
CA LYS A 113 -10.60 -3.13 -12.89
C LYS A 113 -11.49 -4.18 -13.61
N ALA A 114 -12.49 -4.72 -12.90
CA ALA A 114 -13.47 -5.64 -13.48
C ALA A 114 -14.11 -5.18 -14.80
N VAL A 115 -14.32 -3.88 -15.02
CA VAL A 115 -14.93 -3.34 -16.25
C VAL A 115 -13.98 -3.47 -17.45
N PRO A 116 -12.80 -2.80 -17.51
CA PRO A 116 -11.91 -2.90 -18.65
C PRO A 116 -11.44 -4.33 -18.93
N GLN A 117 -11.21 -5.13 -17.89
CA GLN A 117 -10.80 -6.53 -18.08
C GLN A 117 -11.92 -7.39 -18.65
N SER A 118 -13.18 -7.14 -18.26
CA SER A 118 -14.33 -7.83 -18.88
C SER A 118 -14.53 -7.37 -20.32
N LEU A 119 -14.36 -6.08 -20.62
CA LEU A 119 -14.42 -5.58 -22.00
C LEU A 119 -13.35 -6.24 -22.88
N GLU A 120 -12.10 -6.27 -22.43
CA GLU A 120 -11.00 -6.91 -23.14
C GLU A 120 -11.26 -8.40 -23.37
N HIS A 121 -11.63 -9.12 -22.30
CA HIS A 121 -11.91 -10.55 -22.35
C HIS A 121 -13.04 -10.88 -23.34
N TRP A 122 -14.21 -10.25 -23.22
CA TRP A 122 -15.35 -10.57 -24.08
C TRP A 122 -15.22 -10.02 -25.49
N ASN A 123 -14.56 -8.87 -25.70
CA ASN A 123 -14.24 -8.39 -27.04
C ASN A 123 -13.38 -9.41 -27.80
N HIS A 124 -12.43 -10.05 -27.11
CA HIS A 124 -11.60 -11.13 -27.65
C HIS A 124 -12.40 -12.43 -27.88
N VAL A 125 -13.08 -12.95 -26.85
CA VAL A 125 -13.84 -14.22 -26.93
C VAL A 125 -14.95 -14.15 -27.99
N LEU A 126 -15.66 -13.03 -28.06
CA LEU A 126 -16.69 -12.79 -29.05
C LEU A 126 -16.12 -12.30 -30.40
N GLN A 127 -14.80 -12.26 -30.58
CA GLN A 127 -14.15 -11.86 -31.84
C GLN A 127 -14.78 -10.59 -32.45
N LEU A 128 -15.15 -9.66 -31.57
CA LEU A 128 -15.88 -8.46 -31.96
C LEU A 128 -14.95 -7.49 -32.67
N GLY A 129 -13.68 -7.43 -32.23
CA GLY A 129 -12.63 -6.61 -32.85
C GLY A 129 -12.87 -5.11 -32.69
N ALA A 130 -13.71 -4.70 -31.75
CA ALA A 130 -13.99 -3.29 -31.46
C ALA A 130 -12.82 -2.64 -30.71
N THR A 131 -12.62 -1.34 -30.90
CA THR A 131 -11.58 -0.56 -30.23
C THR A 131 -12.01 -0.21 -28.81
N ILE A 132 -11.29 -0.68 -27.78
CA ILE A 132 -11.56 -0.31 -26.38
C ILE A 132 -10.88 1.03 -26.06
N LYS A 133 -11.63 2.01 -25.57
CA LYS A 133 -11.13 3.35 -25.25
C LYS A 133 -11.53 3.77 -23.83
N ALA A 134 -10.55 4.24 -23.06
CA ALA A 134 -10.80 4.86 -21.77
C ALA A 134 -11.25 6.31 -21.97
N ILE A 135 -12.37 6.70 -21.36
CA ILE A 135 -12.85 8.07 -21.29
C ILE A 135 -11.99 8.78 -20.24
N PRO A 136 -11.19 9.78 -20.62
CA PRO A 136 -10.34 10.49 -19.67
C PRO A 136 -11.19 11.25 -18.65
N VAL A 137 -10.58 11.54 -17.50
CA VAL A 137 -11.17 12.38 -16.46
C VAL A 137 -10.35 13.64 -16.27
N ASP A 138 -10.97 14.68 -15.73
CA ASP A 138 -10.26 15.88 -15.29
C ASP A 138 -9.60 15.68 -13.90
N GLN A 139 -8.96 16.74 -13.38
CA GLN A 139 -8.34 16.75 -12.06
C GLN A 139 -9.31 16.54 -10.89
N HIS A 140 -10.63 16.67 -11.13
CA HIS A 140 -11.67 16.41 -10.15
C HIS A 140 -12.23 14.99 -10.26
N GLY A 141 -11.80 14.21 -11.26
CA GLY A 141 -12.26 12.85 -11.51
C GLY A 141 -13.56 12.78 -12.33
N LEU A 142 -13.99 13.87 -12.96
CA LEU A 142 -15.19 13.91 -13.81
C LEU A 142 -14.85 13.51 -15.24
N LEU A 143 -15.73 12.73 -15.87
CA LEU A 143 -15.54 12.25 -17.24
C LEU A 143 -15.52 13.40 -18.26
N SER A 144 -14.65 13.31 -19.27
CA SER A 144 -14.58 14.29 -20.36
C SER A 144 -15.77 14.17 -21.30
N PHE A 145 -16.61 15.20 -21.33
CA PHE A 145 -17.79 15.26 -22.20
C PHE A 145 -17.38 15.42 -23.67
N ASP A 146 -16.32 16.17 -23.96
CA ASP A 146 -15.79 16.35 -25.31
C ASP A 146 -15.33 15.02 -25.91
N PHE A 147 -14.61 14.20 -25.13
CA PHE A 147 -14.19 12.88 -25.56
C PHE A 147 -15.39 11.96 -25.83
N ILE A 148 -16.36 11.94 -24.91
CA ILE A 148 -17.61 11.18 -25.08
C ILE A 148 -18.30 11.62 -26.36
N GLN A 149 -18.45 12.92 -26.61
CA GLN A 149 -19.11 13.46 -27.80
C GLN A 149 -18.44 13.03 -29.11
N GLN A 150 -17.11 13.01 -29.15
CA GLN A 150 -16.34 12.62 -30.34
C GLN A 150 -16.43 11.12 -30.64
N GLU A 151 -16.40 10.28 -29.60
CA GLU A 151 -16.32 8.82 -29.74
C GLU A 151 -17.67 8.11 -29.83
N LEU A 152 -18.74 8.74 -29.34
CA LEU A 152 -20.07 8.14 -29.24
C LEU A 152 -20.66 7.59 -30.56
N PRO A 153 -20.52 8.24 -31.73
CA PRO A 153 -21.22 7.83 -32.95
C PRO A 153 -21.01 6.37 -33.37
N ASN A 154 -19.83 5.81 -33.08
CA ASN A 154 -19.48 4.41 -33.40
C ASN A 154 -19.42 3.49 -32.16
N THR A 155 -19.89 3.97 -31.01
CA THR A 155 -19.81 3.24 -29.75
C THR A 155 -20.91 2.17 -29.67
N LEU A 156 -20.56 0.96 -29.22
CA LEU A 156 -21.50 -0.15 -28.99
C LEU A 156 -22.01 -0.19 -27.55
N LEU A 157 -21.10 0.09 -26.61
CA LEU A 157 -21.34 0.09 -25.18
C LEU A 157 -20.49 1.19 -24.54
N ILE A 158 -21.11 1.97 -23.66
CA ILE A 158 -20.43 2.87 -22.74
C ILE A 158 -20.60 2.34 -21.31
N CYS A 159 -19.50 2.23 -20.58
CA CYS A 159 -19.46 1.82 -19.18
C CYS A 159 -18.98 2.99 -18.32
N THR A 160 -19.78 3.41 -17.36
CA THR A 160 -19.38 4.42 -16.37
C THR A 160 -19.70 3.91 -14.98
N MET A 161 -19.17 4.55 -13.95
CA MET A 161 -19.56 4.32 -12.56
C MET A 161 -20.41 5.48 -12.06
N ALA A 162 -21.29 5.19 -11.11
CA ALA A 162 -22.06 6.23 -10.42
C ALA A 162 -21.16 6.99 -9.43
N ALA A 163 -20.33 6.28 -8.67
CA ALA A 163 -19.39 6.86 -7.73
C ALA A 163 -18.11 6.03 -7.61
N ASN A 164 -16.96 6.71 -7.49
CA ASN A 164 -15.67 6.08 -7.43
C ASN A 164 -15.36 5.50 -6.04
N ASN A 165 -14.88 4.26 -6.01
CA ASN A 165 -14.54 3.55 -4.78
C ASN A 165 -13.27 4.06 -4.10
N GLU A 166 -12.37 4.74 -4.81
CA GLU A 166 -11.15 5.34 -4.25
C GLU A 166 -11.37 6.76 -3.77
N THR A 167 -11.88 7.63 -4.64
CA THR A 167 -11.97 9.08 -4.40
C THR A 167 -13.34 9.52 -3.91
N GLY A 168 -14.36 8.67 -4.03
CA GLY A 168 -15.74 9.03 -3.73
C GLY A 168 -16.38 9.94 -4.78
N VAL A 169 -15.67 10.29 -5.87
CA VAL A 169 -16.19 11.18 -6.92
C VAL A 169 -17.42 10.56 -7.56
N LYS A 170 -18.55 11.28 -7.54
CA LYS A 170 -19.81 10.92 -8.20
C LYS A 170 -19.87 11.56 -9.58
N GLN A 171 -20.28 10.80 -10.58
CA GLN A 171 -20.52 11.31 -11.92
C GLN A 171 -21.89 11.98 -12.01
N ASP A 172 -22.02 13.00 -12.86
CA ASP A 172 -23.33 13.58 -13.18
C ASP A 172 -24.06 12.68 -14.19
N LEU A 173 -24.81 11.71 -13.67
CA LEU A 173 -25.56 10.76 -14.48
C LEU A 173 -26.65 11.43 -15.34
N THR A 174 -27.20 12.56 -14.90
CA THR A 174 -28.22 13.30 -15.66
C THR A 174 -27.60 13.98 -16.87
N ALA A 175 -26.46 14.67 -16.68
CA ALA A 175 -25.74 15.31 -17.77
C ALA A 175 -25.15 14.29 -18.75
N LEU A 176 -24.60 13.17 -18.25
CA LEU A 176 -24.14 12.06 -19.08
C LEU A 176 -25.26 11.47 -19.93
N GLN A 177 -26.43 11.23 -19.34
CA GLN A 177 -27.60 10.78 -20.08
C GLN A 177 -27.98 11.75 -21.21
N GLN A 178 -28.07 13.04 -20.91
CA GLN A 178 -28.46 14.05 -21.90
C GLN A 178 -27.50 14.05 -23.09
N LEU A 179 -26.19 14.05 -22.80
CA LEU A 179 -25.16 13.96 -23.83
C LEU A 179 -25.28 12.66 -24.63
N ILE A 180 -25.28 11.50 -23.96
CA ILE A 180 -25.33 10.18 -24.61
C ILE A 180 -26.55 10.07 -25.52
N ARG A 181 -27.74 10.45 -25.04
CA ARG A 181 -28.98 10.28 -25.80
C ARG A 181 -29.16 11.31 -26.90
N SER A 182 -28.55 12.48 -26.81
CA SER A 182 -28.55 13.48 -27.88
C SER A 182 -27.74 13.07 -29.12
N ILE A 183 -26.69 12.25 -28.94
CA ILE A 183 -25.78 11.85 -30.02
C ILE A 183 -26.05 10.41 -30.48
N ALA A 184 -26.19 9.46 -29.54
CA ALA A 184 -26.41 8.05 -29.83
C ALA A 184 -27.57 7.51 -28.98
N PRO A 185 -28.83 7.74 -29.39
CA PRO A 185 -30.01 7.37 -28.59
C PRO A 185 -30.13 5.86 -28.32
N HIS A 186 -29.45 5.03 -29.11
CA HIS A 186 -29.50 3.57 -29.03
C HIS A 186 -28.22 2.91 -28.48
N VAL A 187 -27.19 3.67 -28.10
CA VAL A 187 -25.98 3.08 -27.49
C VAL A 187 -26.34 2.46 -26.14
N LEU A 188 -25.83 1.28 -25.84
CA LEU A 188 -26.05 0.66 -24.54
C LEU A 188 -25.20 1.35 -23.48
N TRP A 189 -25.78 1.57 -22.30
CA TRP A 189 -25.10 2.23 -21.17
C TRP A 189 -25.17 1.39 -19.89
N MET A 190 -24.02 0.92 -19.43
CA MET A 190 -23.87 0.29 -18.12
C MET A 190 -23.35 1.31 -17.11
N VAL A 191 -24.00 1.40 -15.94
CA VAL A 191 -23.54 2.21 -14.81
C VAL A 191 -23.21 1.32 -13.61
N ASP A 192 -21.94 1.21 -13.24
CA ASP A 192 -21.53 0.55 -11.99
C ASP A 192 -22.05 1.34 -10.78
N CYS A 193 -23.02 0.76 -10.07
CA CYS A 193 -23.71 1.38 -8.92
C CYS A 193 -23.25 0.79 -7.58
N VAL A 194 -22.12 0.08 -7.54
CA VAL A 194 -21.58 -0.59 -6.33
C VAL A 194 -21.35 0.38 -5.18
N GLN A 195 -20.96 1.62 -5.46
CA GLN A 195 -20.73 2.67 -4.45
C GLN A 195 -21.87 3.70 -4.37
N ALA A 196 -23.00 3.47 -5.04
CA ALA A 196 -24.09 4.44 -5.08
C ALA A 196 -25.17 4.17 -4.04
N LEU A 197 -25.69 2.94 -3.98
CA LEU A 197 -26.84 2.64 -3.14
C LEU A 197 -26.53 2.85 -1.65
N GLY A 198 -27.39 3.61 -0.97
CA GLY A 198 -27.21 4.04 0.42
C GLY A 198 -26.26 5.23 0.62
N LYS A 199 -25.56 5.69 -0.43
CA LYS A 199 -24.59 6.79 -0.36
C LYS A 199 -24.99 8.00 -1.20
N MET A 200 -25.83 7.80 -2.20
CA MET A 200 -26.42 8.84 -3.04
C MET A 200 -27.81 8.40 -3.55
N PRO A 201 -28.70 9.33 -3.89
CA PRO A 201 -30.02 8.99 -4.44
C PRO A 201 -29.89 8.34 -5.82
N LEU A 202 -30.77 7.36 -6.10
CA LEU A 202 -30.91 6.70 -7.39
C LEU A 202 -32.36 6.74 -7.83
N GLN A 203 -32.59 7.04 -9.12
CA GLN A 203 -33.91 7.07 -9.75
C GLN A 203 -33.81 6.47 -11.15
N LEU A 204 -33.61 5.14 -11.23
CA LEU A 204 -33.28 4.46 -12.48
C LEU A 204 -34.39 4.55 -13.54
N GLU A 205 -35.67 4.70 -13.16
CA GLU A 205 -36.79 4.88 -14.09
C GLU A 205 -36.73 6.22 -14.84
N GLN A 206 -36.19 7.26 -14.21
CA GLN A 206 -35.97 8.57 -14.83
C GLN A 206 -34.70 8.59 -15.69
N MET A 207 -33.95 7.49 -15.65
CA MET A 207 -32.71 7.32 -16.39
C MET A 207 -32.87 6.32 -17.54
N THR A 208 -31.92 6.38 -18.46
CA THR A 208 -31.82 5.50 -19.63
C THR A 208 -30.67 4.51 -19.48
N ILE A 209 -30.24 4.27 -18.23
CA ILE A 209 -29.24 3.25 -17.88
C ILE A 209 -29.81 1.89 -18.24
N ASP A 210 -29.10 1.14 -19.07
CA ASP A 210 -29.51 -0.16 -19.57
C ASP A 210 -29.20 -1.26 -18.57
N TYR A 211 -28.04 -1.14 -17.89
CA TYR A 211 -27.59 -2.09 -16.88
C TYR A 211 -27.02 -1.36 -15.66
N ALA A 212 -27.41 -1.78 -14.45
CA ALA A 212 -26.82 -1.27 -13.22
C ALA A 212 -26.50 -2.41 -12.23
N PRO A 213 -25.24 -2.85 -12.12
CA PRO A 213 -24.83 -3.83 -11.12
C PRO A 213 -24.67 -3.21 -9.73
N PHE A 214 -25.01 -4.01 -8.71
CA PHE A 214 -24.93 -3.68 -7.28
C PHE A 214 -24.29 -4.82 -6.49
N SER A 215 -23.76 -4.52 -5.30
CA SER A 215 -23.08 -5.50 -4.44
C SER A 215 -23.56 -5.41 -2.99
N GLY A 216 -23.92 -6.55 -2.39
CA GLY A 216 -24.43 -6.59 -1.01
C GLY A 216 -23.38 -6.22 0.04
N HIS A 217 -22.14 -6.66 -0.12
CA HIS A 217 -21.08 -6.44 0.87
C HIS A 217 -20.49 -5.01 0.90
N LYS A 218 -21.03 -4.10 0.08
CA LYS A 218 -20.80 -2.65 0.20
C LYS A 218 -21.91 -1.94 0.99
N LEU A 219 -22.93 -2.70 1.37
CA LEU A 219 -24.19 -2.27 1.99
C LEU A 219 -24.53 -3.13 3.21
N TYR A 220 -23.51 -3.66 3.87
CA TYR A 220 -23.61 -4.42 5.11
C TYR A 220 -24.37 -5.75 5.01
N ALA A 221 -24.57 -6.28 3.80
CA ALA A 221 -24.97 -7.67 3.59
C ALA A 221 -23.72 -8.58 3.46
N PRO A 222 -23.87 -9.91 3.57
CA PRO A 222 -22.78 -10.85 3.36
C PRO A 222 -22.09 -10.71 1.99
N LYS A 223 -20.84 -11.16 1.91
CA LYS A 223 -20.16 -11.39 0.63
C LYS A 223 -20.86 -12.53 -0.13
N GLY A 224 -20.75 -12.54 -1.46
CA GLY A 224 -21.35 -13.59 -2.30
C GLY A 224 -22.82 -13.36 -2.67
N ILE A 225 -23.34 -12.15 -2.51
CA ILE A 225 -24.65 -11.74 -3.01
C ILE A 225 -24.61 -10.32 -3.58
N GLY A 226 -25.27 -10.12 -4.71
CA GLY A 226 -25.51 -8.84 -5.37
C GLY A 226 -26.77 -8.92 -6.21
N PHE A 227 -27.02 -7.87 -6.98
CA PHE A 227 -28.10 -7.88 -7.97
C PHE A 227 -27.75 -6.96 -9.14
N LEU A 228 -28.37 -7.24 -10.28
CA LEU A 228 -28.26 -6.49 -11.51
C LEU A 228 -29.64 -5.97 -11.88
N TYR A 229 -29.75 -4.66 -12.11
CA TYR A 229 -30.89 -4.09 -12.79
C TYR A 229 -30.67 -4.16 -14.30
N VAL A 230 -31.67 -4.63 -15.03
CA VAL A 230 -31.72 -4.65 -16.50
C VAL A 230 -32.95 -3.88 -16.94
N ARG A 231 -32.77 -2.80 -17.68
CA ARG A 231 -33.88 -1.98 -18.17
C ARG A 231 -34.76 -2.81 -19.13
N LYS A 232 -36.07 -2.56 -19.07
CA LYS A 232 -37.02 -3.25 -19.95
C LYS A 232 -36.69 -3.00 -21.42
N GLY A 233 -36.63 -4.07 -22.20
CA GLY A 233 -36.32 -4.03 -23.63
C GLY A 233 -34.83 -3.99 -23.97
N THR A 234 -33.96 -3.92 -22.96
CA THR A 234 -32.52 -4.03 -23.16
C THR A 234 -32.14 -5.48 -23.52
N PRO A 235 -31.24 -5.70 -24.49
CA PRO A 235 -30.75 -7.04 -24.80
C PRO A 235 -30.13 -7.72 -23.57
N TYR A 236 -30.46 -8.98 -23.32
CA TYR A 236 -29.88 -9.69 -22.17
C TYR A 236 -29.70 -11.17 -22.49
N GLN A 237 -28.48 -11.67 -22.30
CA GLN A 237 -28.14 -13.08 -22.44
C GLN A 237 -27.66 -13.63 -21.10
N PRO A 238 -28.30 -14.67 -20.55
CA PRO A 238 -27.85 -15.31 -19.32
C PRO A 238 -26.42 -15.83 -19.45
N LEU A 239 -25.53 -15.37 -18.56
CA LEU A 239 -24.15 -15.89 -18.46
C LEU A 239 -24.14 -17.32 -17.88
N LEU A 240 -25.03 -17.57 -16.91
CA LEU A 240 -25.24 -18.88 -16.28
C LEU A 240 -26.55 -19.48 -16.80
N ALA A 241 -26.44 -20.45 -17.71
CA ALA A 241 -27.57 -21.20 -18.26
C ALA A 241 -27.86 -22.48 -17.44
N GLY A 242 -29.11 -22.97 -17.46
CA GLY A 242 -29.53 -24.11 -16.64
C GLY A 242 -31.02 -24.14 -16.34
N GLY A 243 -31.37 -24.45 -15.08
CA GLY A 243 -32.71 -24.83 -14.64
C GLY A 243 -33.78 -23.74 -14.59
N GLY A 244 -33.55 -22.58 -15.20
CA GLY A 244 -34.59 -21.54 -15.37
C GLY A 244 -34.86 -20.67 -14.12
N GLN A 245 -34.00 -20.72 -13.09
CA GLN A 245 -34.07 -19.78 -11.96
C GLN A 245 -33.92 -18.32 -12.43
N GLU A 246 -34.36 -17.37 -11.59
CA GLU A 246 -34.42 -15.94 -11.94
C GLU A 246 -35.13 -15.69 -13.29
N SER A 247 -36.24 -16.40 -13.54
CA SER A 247 -36.99 -16.35 -14.81
C SER A 247 -36.15 -16.71 -16.04
N GLY A 248 -35.14 -17.56 -15.87
CA GLY A 248 -34.19 -17.94 -16.90
C GLY A 248 -33.05 -16.93 -17.11
N LEU A 249 -33.05 -15.80 -16.40
CA LEU A 249 -32.04 -14.74 -16.55
C LEU A 249 -30.71 -15.09 -15.88
N ARG A 250 -30.73 -15.97 -14.88
CA ARG A 250 -29.54 -16.44 -14.16
C ARG A 250 -29.84 -17.76 -13.45
N SER A 251 -29.32 -18.87 -13.98
CA SER A 251 -29.59 -20.21 -13.44
C SER A 251 -28.78 -20.55 -12.18
N GLY A 252 -29.24 -21.60 -11.49
CA GLY A 252 -28.69 -22.08 -10.22
C GLY A 252 -29.63 -21.74 -9.06
N THR A 253 -29.83 -22.69 -8.16
CA THR A 253 -30.69 -22.50 -6.96
C THR A 253 -30.33 -21.20 -6.26
N GLU A 254 -31.34 -20.39 -5.97
CA GLU A 254 -31.16 -19.05 -5.44
C GLU A 254 -30.46 -19.07 -4.08
N ASN A 255 -29.50 -18.16 -3.87
CA ASN A 255 -28.85 -17.96 -2.58
C ASN A 255 -29.80 -17.24 -1.61
N LEU A 256 -30.82 -17.97 -1.15
CA LEU A 256 -31.90 -17.41 -0.37
C LEU A 256 -31.41 -16.77 0.95
N PRO A 257 -30.44 -17.33 1.70
CA PRO A 257 -29.87 -16.64 2.85
C PRO A 257 -29.23 -15.28 2.50
N GLY A 258 -28.52 -15.18 1.37
CA GLY A 258 -27.98 -13.91 0.89
C GLY A 258 -29.08 -12.91 0.50
N ILE A 259 -30.14 -13.39 -0.14
CA ILE A 259 -31.30 -12.57 -0.55
C ILE A 259 -32.08 -12.07 0.68
N ALA A 260 -32.28 -12.92 1.69
CA ALA A 260 -32.85 -12.56 2.99
C ALA A 260 -32.07 -11.43 3.67
N ALA A 261 -30.73 -11.52 3.61
CA ALA A 261 -29.85 -10.49 4.14
C ALA A 261 -30.05 -9.14 3.42
N LEU A 262 -30.11 -9.16 2.08
CA LEU A 262 -30.44 -7.97 1.30
C LEU A 262 -31.82 -7.42 1.67
N GLN A 263 -32.82 -8.28 1.87
CA GLN A 263 -34.16 -7.87 2.29
C GLN A 263 -34.12 -7.06 3.59
N ALA A 264 -33.41 -7.56 4.61
CA ALA A 264 -33.27 -6.89 5.90
C ALA A 264 -32.58 -5.51 5.76
N ILE A 265 -31.53 -5.43 4.94
CA ILE A 265 -30.86 -4.17 4.61
C ILE A 265 -31.80 -3.20 3.89
N PHE A 266 -32.55 -3.70 2.90
CA PHE A 266 -33.45 -2.87 2.11
C PHE A 266 -34.62 -2.33 2.94
N GLN A 267 -35.13 -3.12 3.88
CA GLN A 267 -36.11 -2.65 4.85
C GLN A 267 -35.56 -1.50 5.68
N GLN A 268 -34.32 -1.59 6.16
CA GLN A 268 -33.66 -0.51 6.90
C GLN A 268 -33.48 0.75 6.05
N LEU A 269 -33.02 0.63 4.80
CA LEU A 269 -32.87 1.77 3.89
C LEU A 269 -34.20 2.47 3.56
N LYS A 270 -35.33 1.74 3.62
CA LYS A 270 -36.66 2.27 3.35
C LYS A 270 -37.24 3.07 4.53
N LEU A 271 -36.76 2.83 5.76
CA LEU A 271 -37.22 3.55 6.94
C LEU A 271 -36.83 5.02 6.88
N LYS A 272 -37.78 5.91 7.16
CA LYS A 272 -37.53 7.36 7.29
C LYS A 272 -37.01 7.75 8.68
N GLU A 273 -37.43 7.00 9.69
CA GLU A 273 -37.07 7.21 11.10
C GLU A 273 -36.66 5.88 11.71
N GLY A 274 -35.70 5.90 12.63
CA GLY A 274 -35.19 4.69 13.30
C GLY A 274 -34.39 3.74 12.39
N SER A 275 -34.02 4.18 11.18
CA SER A 275 -33.07 3.44 10.34
C SER A 275 -31.69 3.41 10.98
N VAL A 276 -30.97 2.32 10.81
CA VAL A 276 -29.52 2.27 11.08
C VAL A 276 -28.72 3.14 10.11
N PHE A 277 -29.25 3.39 8.91
CA PHE A 277 -28.63 4.24 7.91
C PHE A 277 -28.90 5.71 8.21
N GLN A 278 -27.85 6.52 8.13
CA GLN A 278 -27.90 7.93 8.49
C GLN A 278 -28.32 8.79 7.30
N PRO A 279 -29.05 9.89 7.53
CA PRO A 279 -29.39 10.84 6.47
C PRO A 279 -28.14 11.55 5.93
N ASP A 280 -28.21 12.04 4.69
CA ASP A 280 -27.09 12.67 3.98
C ASP A 280 -26.42 13.80 4.78
N GLN A 281 -27.21 14.68 5.40
CA GLN A 281 -26.72 15.77 6.24
C GLN A 281 -25.85 15.27 7.42
N GLN A 282 -26.24 14.15 8.03
CA GLN A 282 -25.49 13.57 9.14
C GLN A 282 -24.19 12.93 8.66
N LEU A 283 -24.20 12.28 7.49
CA LEU A 283 -22.99 11.73 6.88
C LEU A 283 -21.97 12.83 6.53
N TRP A 284 -22.42 13.97 6.01
CA TRP A 284 -21.55 15.14 5.82
C TRP A 284 -20.97 15.66 7.14
N SER A 285 -21.79 15.74 8.19
CA SER A 285 -21.31 16.12 9.52
C SER A 285 -20.22 15.18 10.05
N TYR A 286 -20.36 13.86 9.88
CA TYR A 286 -19.32 12.91 10.26
C TYR A 286 -18.04 13.07 9.44
N ARG A 287 -18.18 13.29 8.13
CA ARG A 287 -17.04 13.57 7.26
C ARG A 287 -16.26 14.79 7.75
N ASP A 288 -16.95 15.88 8.08
CA ASP A 288 -16.31 17.12 8.53
C ASP A 288 -15.61 16.95 9.89
N GLN A 289 -16.20 16.18 10.81
CA GLN A 289 -15.57 15.82 12.09
C GLN A 289 -14.29 15.01 11.88
N LEU A 290 -14.35 13.96 11.05
CA LEU A 290 -13.19 13.13 10.72
C LEU A 290 -12.10 13.94 9.99
N LEU A 291 -12.48 14.79 9.04
CA LEU A 291 -11.54 15.66 8.32
C LEU A 291 -10.89 16.70 9.25
N SER A 292 -11.66 17.24 10.20
CA SER A 292 -11.11 18.14 11.23
C SER A 292 -10.09 17.43 12.11
N ALA A 293 -10.39 16.20 12.56
CA ALA A 293 -9.46 15.39 13.32
C ALA A 293 -8.18 15.08 12.52
N LEU A 294 -8.32 14.70 11.24
CA LEU A 294 -7.19 14.46 10.34
C LEU A 294 -6.33 15.71 10.17
N ARG A 295 -6.90 16.89 9.94
CA ARG A 295 -6.15 18.15 9.79
C ARG A 295 -5.43 18.59 11.06
N GLN A 296 -5.92 18.19 12.24
CA GLN A 296 -5.22 18.46 13.50
C GLN A 296 -3.99 17.56 13.70
N VAL A 297 -3.96 16.38 13.06
CA VAL A 297 -2.83 15.45 13.08
C VAL A 297 -1.87 15.75 11.91
N PHE A 298 -2.41 16.06 10.73
CA PHE A 298 -1.68 16.35 9.51
C PHE A 298 -2.13 17.72 8.96
N PRO A 299 -1.54 18.84 9.42
CA PRO A 299 -1.92 20.19 8.99
C PRO A 299 -1.79 20.42 7.49
N ASP A 300 -0.75 19.86 6.87
CA ASP A 300 -0.46 19.97 5.43
C ASP A 300 -1.18 18.94 4.56
N LEU A 301 -2.16 18.22 5.13
CA LEU A 301 -2.98 17.25 4.40
C LEU A 301 -3.64 17.91 3.19
N VAL A 302 -3.53 17.24 2.04
CA VAL A 302 -4.19 17.65 0.81
C VAL A 302 -5.22 16.63 0.37
N LEU A 303 -6.44 17.09 0.11
CA LEU A 303 -7.50 16.26 -0.46
C LEU A 303 -7.23 16.00 -1.94
N ASN A 304 -7.40 14.75 -2.36
CA ASN A 304 -7.31 14.33 -3.77
C ASN A 304 -8.65 14.51 -4.50
N SER A 305 -9.74 14.58 -3.74
CA SER A 305 -11.09 14.85 -4.21
C SER A 305 -11.89 15.53 -3.10
N ASP A 306 -12.78 16.45 -3.45
CA ASP A 306 -13.59 17.18 -2.47
C ASP A 306 -14.96 17.59 -3.01
N GLN A 307 -15.78 18.22 -2.16
CA GLN A 307 -17.04 18.84 -2.55
C GLN A 307 -16.87 19.79 -3.74
N PRO A 308 -17.89 19.92 -4.61
CA PRO A 308 -19.21 19.27 -4.55
C PRO A 308 -19.26 17.86 -5.18
N TYR A 309 -18.13 17.33 -5.64
CA TYR A 309 -18.08 16.19 -6.57
C TYR A 309 -18.07 14.82 -5.91
N ILE A 310 -18.11 14.70 -4.59
CA ILE A 310 -17.96 13.43 -3.89
C ILE A 310 -19.24 12.97 -3.18
N VAL A 311 -19.27 11.68 -2.81
CA VAL A 311 -20.17 11.14 -1.78
C VAL A 311 -19.62 11.45 -0.38
N PRO A 312 -20.48 11.63 0.65
CA PRO A 312 -20.04 12.04 1.98
C PRO A 312 -19.16 11.00 2.68
N THR A 313 -19.31 9.72 2.34
CA THR A 313 -18.70 8.62 3.09
C THR A 313 -17.22 8.35 2.76
N THR A 314 -16.60 9.17 1.91
CA THR A 314 -15.22 8.96 1.44
C THR A 314 -14.37 10.22 1.64
N ILE A 315 -13.18 10.02 2.20
CA ILE A 315 -12.11 11.02 2.28
C ILE A 315 -10.89 10.39 1.61
N ASN A 316 -10.40 11.00 0.53
CA ASN A 316 -9.17 10.60 -0.13
C ASN A 316 -8.16 11.74 -0.04
N PHE A 317 -7.02 11.48 0.59
CA PHE A 317 -6.03 12.50 0.90
C PHE A 317 -4.60 11.99 0.77
N SER A 318 -3.65 12.91 0.65
CA SER A 318 -2.22 12.64 0.71
C SER A 318 -1.58 13.67 1.63
N VAL A 319 -0.51 13.28 2.33
CA VAL A 319 0.25 14.20 3.19
C VAL A 319 1.65 14.38 2.58
N PRO A 320 2.08 15.61 2.26
CA PRO A 320 3.42 15.86 1.73
C PRO A 320 4.50 15.22 2.62
N GLY A 321 5.47 14.54 2.00
CA GLY A 321 6.56 13.89 2.72
C GLY A 321 6.23 12.54 3.38
N PHE A 322 4.99 12.05 3.25
CA PHE A 322 4.60 10.71 3.73
C PHE A 322 4.38 9.73 2.58
N ALA A 323 4.90 8.51 2.74
CA ALA A 323 4.41 7.39 1.95
C ALA A 323 3.06 6.91 2.50
N SER A 324 2.20 6.39 1.61
CA SER A 324 0.92 5.80 2.03
C SER A 324 1.11 4.67 3.04
N LYS A 325 2.20 3.90 2.90
CA LYS A 325 2.57 2.83 3.82
C LYS A 325 2.78 3.32 5.26
N ASP A 326 3.42 4.47 5.46
CA ASP A 326 3.71 4.98 6.80
C ASP A 326 2.42 5.38 7.53
N ILE A 327 1.51 6.06 6.82
CA ILE A 327 0.21 6.44 7.40
C ILE A 327 -0.65 5.20 7.66
N MET A 328 -0.65 4.22 6.75
CA MET A 328 -1.38 2.96 6.97
C MET A 328 -0.83 2.17 8.17
N ASP A 329 0.49 2.04 8.29
CA ASP A 329 1.12 1.32 9.39
C ASP A 329 0.89 2.06 10.74
N LEU A 330 0.95 3.40 10.75
CA LEU A 330 0.57 4.25 11.91
C LEU A 330 -0.88 4.04 12.35
N PHE A 331 -1.83 4.15 11.42
CA PHE A 331 -3.26 4.03 11.71
C PHE A 331 -3.58 2.62 12.20
N ASP A 332 -3.00 1.60 11.56
CA ASP A 332 -3.23 0.21 11.92
C ASP A 332 -2.72 -0.11 13.33
N ALA A 333 -1.54 0.43 13.71
CA ALA A 333 -1.00 0.32 15.05
C ALA A 333 -1.90 0.99 16.11
N ALA A 334 -2.60 2.06 15.75
CA ALA A 334 -3.61 2.71 16.59
C ALA A 334 -5.00 2.04 16.55
N GLY A 335 -5.15 0.90 15.86
CA GLY A 335 -6.43 0.19 15.72
C GLY A 335 -7.39 0.78 14.70
N ILE A 336 -6.94 1.72 13.85
CA ILE A 336 -7.73 2.35 12.79
C ILE A 336 -7.42 1.68 11.45
N ARG A 337 -8.43 1.11 10.79
CA ARG A 337 -8.28 0.45 9.48
C ARG A 337 -8.63 1.42 8.36
N VAL A 338 -7.65 1.73 7.52
CA VAL A 338 -7.79 2.53 6.30
C VAL A 338 -7.16 1.78 5.13
N SER A 339 -7.26 2.32 3.92
CA SER A 339 -6.69 1.69 2.72
C SER A 339 -5.87 2.69 1.90
N SER A 340 -4.99 2.19 1.04
CA SER A 340 -4.41 2.98 -0.05
C SER A 340 -5.27 2.85 -1.31
N GLY A 341 -5.16 3.80 -2.24
CA GLY A 341 -5.88 3.72 -3.54
C GLY A 341 -5.49 2.48 -4.37
N SER A 342 -4.32 1.91 -4.13
CA SER A 342 -3.68 0.89 -4.97
C SER A 342 -3.30 -0.35 -4.16
N ALA A 343 -4.29 -1.15 -3.78
CA ALA A 343 -4.05 -2.46 -3.18
C ALA A 343 -3.71 -3.50 -4.26
N CYS A 344 -2.50 -3.47 -4.87
CA CYS A 344 -1.90 -4.64 -5.54
C CYS A 344 -0.46 -4.40 -6.05
N SER A 345 0.39 -5.40 -5.82
CA SER A 345 1.75 -5.69 -6.34
C SER A 345 2.94 -4.86 -5.83
N SER A 346 4.09 -5.53 -5.80
CA SER A 346 5.32 -5.27 -5.03
C SER A 346 6.33 -4.31 -5.68
N LYS A 347 5.85 -3.22 -6.27
CA LYS A 347 6.61 -2.00 -6.62
C LYS A 347 5.70 -0.83 -6.28
N ILE A 348 6.20 0.28 -5.72
CA ILE A 348 5.38 1.25 -4.96
C ILE A 348 4.03 1.49 -5.65
N PRO A 349 2.93 0.97 -5.08
CA PRO A 349 1.70 0.91 -5.83
C PRO A 349 1.14 2.32 -5.96
N THR A 350 1.06 2.83 -7.20
CA THR A 350 0.44 4.12 -7.51
C THR A 350 -1.06 3.94 -7.75
N SER A 351 -1.88 4.91 -7.35
CA SER A 351 -3.30 4.91 -7.69
C SER A 351 -3.47 5.22 -9.18
N PHE A 352 -3.95 4.24 -9.94
CA PHE A 352 -4.29 4.45 -11.35
C PHE A 352 -5.41 5.48 -11.53
N VAL A 353 -6.31 5.60 -10.53
CA VAL A 353 -7.37 6.62 -10.52
C VAL A 353 -6.77 8.02 -10.39
N LEU A 354 -5.86 8.24 -9.43
CA LEU A 354 -5.23 9.56 -9.27
C LEU A 354 -4.28 9.89 -10.43
N ASN A 355 -3.65 8.88 -11.04
CA ASN A 355 -2.89 9.05 -12.28
C ASN A 355 -3.80 9.47 -13.44
N ALA A 356 -4.99 8.86 -13.57
CA ALA A 356 -5.98 9.23 -14.58
C ALA A 356 -6.51 10.67 -14.38
N MET A 357 -6.57 11.13 -13.13
CA MET A 357 -6.89 12.53 -12.77
C MET A 357 -5.73 13.50 -13.06
N GLY A 358 -4.56 13.02 -13.50
CA GLY A 358 -3.40 13.87 -13.75
C GLY A 358 -2.81 14.50 -12.47
N LEU A 359 -3.05 13.90 -11.30
CA LEU A 359 -2.47 14.40 -10.06
C LEU A 359 -0.96 14.11 -9.98
N PRO A 360 -0.19 14.92 -9.24
CA PRO A 360 1.23 14.70 -9.05
C PRO A 360 1.55 13.30 -8.50
N LEU A 361 2.66 12.70 -8.97
CA LEU A 361 3.06 11.34 -8.62
C LEU A 361 3.11 11.10 -7.10
N TRP A 362 3.61 12.06 -6.32
CA TRP A 362 3.68 11.95 -4.87
C TRP A 362 2.28 11.77 -4.22
N ARG A 363 1.23 12.39 -4.79
CA ARG A 363 -0.14 12.19 -4.29
C ARG A 363 -0.62 10.78 -4.59
N SER A 364 -0.33 10.28 -5.78
CA SER A 364 -0.67 8.92 -6.20
C SER A 364 0.02 7.84 -5.35
N GLN A 365 1.28 8.06 -4.97
CA GLN A 365 2.05 7.17 -4.09
C GLN A 365 1.66 7.31 -2.60
N GLY A 366 1.30 8.53 -2.18
CA GLY A 366 0.94 8.89 -0.81
C GLY A 366 -0.56 8.82 -0.47
N ALA A 367 -1.41 8.32 -1.38
CA ALA A 367 -2.85 8.38 -1.23
C ALA A 367 -3.37 7.44 -0.13
N ILE A 368 -4.19 8.00 0.75
CA ILE A 368 -4.95 7.30 1.79
C ILE A 368 -6.44 7.49 1.52
N ARG A 369 -7.16 6.38 1.48
CA ARG A 369 -8.62 6.34 1.49
C ARG A 369 -9.09 6.00 2.90
N LEU A 370 -9.79 6.95 3.50
CA LEU A 370 -10.62 6.75 4.68
C LEU A 370 -12.08 6.71 4.23
N SER A 371 -12.75 5.60 4.46
CA SER A 371 -14.16 5.42 4.09
C SER A 371 -14.96 4.85 5.25
N PHE A 372 -15.85 5.67 5.79
CA PHE A 372 -16.91 5.20 6.67
C PHE A 372 -18.07 4.69 5.81
N GLY A 373 -19.05 4.03 6.40
CA GLY A 373 -20.23 3.59 5.66
C GLY A 373 -21.49 4.30 6.16
N PRO A 374 -22.58 4.22 5.39
CA PRO A 374 -23.80 4.97 5.67
C PRO A 374 -24.54 4.53 6.95
N ALA A 375 -24.13 3.41 7.58
CA ALA A 375 -24.67 2.97 8.87
C ALA A 375 -23.77 3.33 10.07
N MET A 376 -22.77 4.20 9.89
CA MET A 376 -21.92 4.68 11.00
C MET A 376 -22.77 5.40 12.05
N THR A 377 -22.57 5.07 13.31
CA THR A 377 -23.26 5.71 14.45
C THR A 377 -22.51 6.97 14.93
N PRO A 378 -23.18 7.89 15.64
CA PRO A 378 -22.51 9.05 16.24
C PRO A 378 -21.38 8.65 17.18
N GLN A 379 -21.58 7.57 17.95
CA GLN A 379 -20.59 7.05 18.89
C GLN A 379 -19.35 6.53 18.16
N GLU A 380 -19.52 5.75 17.09
CA GLU A 380 -18.40 5.28 16.27
C GLU A 380 -17.64 6.44 15.64
N CYS A 381 -18.34 7.48 15.16
CA CYS A 381 -17.70 8.68 14.61
C CYS A 381 -16.86 9.40 15.67
N GLN A 382 -17.41 9.58 16.88
CA GLN A 382 -16.69 10.19 17.99
C GLN A 382 -15.47 9.37 18.43
N GLN A 383 -15.59 8.04 18.48
CA GLN A 383 -14.48 7.13 18.76
C GLN A 383 -13.39 7.23 17.70
N ALA A 384 -13.77 7.25 16.41
CA ALA A 384 -12.85 7.44 15.30
C ALA A 384 -12.11 8.78 15.39
N CYS A 385 -12.83 9.89 15.64
CA CYS A 385 -12.21 11.20 15.80
C CYS A 385 -11.24 11.22 16.98
N SER A 386 -11.63 10.64 18.12
CA SER A 386 -10.80 10.59 19.33
C SER A 386 -9.52 9.79 19.10
N ALA A 387 -9.62 8.64 18.42
CA ALA A 387 -8.46 7.80 18.10
C ALA A 387 -7.52 8.48 17.09
N ILE A 388 -8.07 9.17 16.07
CA ILE A 388 -7.27 9.96 15.14
C ILE A 388 -6.55 11.07 15.91
N LEU A 389 -7.24 11.85 16.75
CA LEU A 389 -6.62 12.93 17.52
C LEU A 389 -5.53 12.45 18.48
N ALA A 390 -5.65 11.24 19.02
CA ALA A 390 -4.61 10.65 19.87
C ALA A 390 -3.27 10.46 19.12
N LEU A 391 -3.31 10.28 17.79
CA LEU A 391 -2.10 10.20 16.95
C LEU A 391 -1.34 11.51 16.88
N LYS A 392 -1.93 12.66 17.23
CA LYS A 392 -1.24 13.97 17.22
C LYS A 392 0.05 13.94 18.05
N ALA A 393 -0.01 13.33 19.23
CA ALA A 393 1.17 13.18 20.09
C ALA A 393 2.24 12.30 19.41
N VAL A 394 1.83 11.22 18.75
CA VAL A 394 2.73 10.26 18.07
C VAL A 394 3.41 10.91 16.87
N VAL A 395 2.66 11.58 16.00
CA VAL A 395 3.23 12.22 14.81
C VAL A 395 4.19 13.35 15.19
N ASN A 396 3.93 14.05 16.29
CA ASN A 396 4.86 15.04 16.83
C ASN A 396 6.11 14.38 17.45
N SER A 397 5.95 13.36 18.31
CA SER A 397 7.08 12.70 19.00
C SER A 397 8.02 11.95 18.08
N CYS A 398 7.52 11.49 16.92
CA CYS A 398 8.29 10.77 15.90
C CYS A 398 8.73 11.68 14.73
N CYS A 399 8.57 13.00 14.89
CA CYS A 399 8.89 14.03 13.90
C CYS A 399 8.31 13.70 12.51
N LEU A 400 7.10 13.13 12.48
CA LEU A 400 6.34 12.88 11.26
C LEU A 400 5.72 14.19 10.74
N VAL A 401 5.43 15.14 11.63
CA VAL A 401 4.98 16.50 11.29
C VAL A 401 5.78 17.48 12.15
N LEU A 402 6.17 18.64 11.59
CA LEU A 402 6.75 19.72 12.39
C LEU A 402 5.66 20.41 13.19
N SER A 403 5.88 20.55 14.49
CA SER A 403 4.98 21.30 15.36
C SER A 403 5.76 22.33 16.15
N ASP A 404 5.23 23.54 16.26
CA ASP A 404 5.79 24.61 17.10
C ASP A 404 5.63 24.32 18.61
N ALA A 405 5.03 23.18 18.98
CA ALA A 405 4.78 22.81 20.37
C ALA A 405 6.04 22.27 21.05
N SER A 406 6.61 23.08 21.94
CA SER A 406 7.86 22.86 22.69
C SER A 406 7.82 21.77 23.76
N SER A 407 6.71 21.04 23.92
CA SER A 407 6.45 20.20 25.12
C SER A 407 6.31 18.70 24.86
N THR A 408 6.67 18.19 23.66
CA THR A 408 6.58 16.75 23.38
C THR A 408 7.93 16.09 23.62
N GLU A 409 8.00 15.08 24.49
CA GLU A 409 9.18 14.22 24.60
C GLU A 409 9.35 13.47 23.27
N LEU A 410 10.39 13.83 22.52
CA LEU A 410 10.74 13.18 21.26
C LEU A 410 11.24 11.77 21.54
N GLN A 411 10.86 10.84 20.67
CA GLN A 411 11.52 9.53 20.65
C GLN A 411 13.02 9.73 20.43
N PRO A 412 13.92 9.03 21.14
CA PRO A 412 15.35 9.24 20.95
C PRO A 412 15.79 8.79 19.55
N LEU A 413 16.59 9.64 18.88
CA LEU A 413 17.24 9.33 17.61
C LEU A 413 18.75 9.36 17.82
N ALA A 414 19.42 8.22 17.65
CA ALA A 414 20.84 8.07 17.89
C ALA A 414 21.43 6.94 17.05
N GLY A 415 22.73 7.03 16.75
CA GLY A 415 23.43 6.02 15.97
C GLY A 415 23.03 6.03 14.49
N LEU A 416 23.22 4.88 13.84
CA LEU A 416 22.90 4.72 12.43
C LEU A 416 21.42 4.36 12.19
N VAL A 417 20.74 5.20 11.43
CA VAL A 417 19.38 4.95 10.93
C VAL A 417 19.42 4.80 9.41
N GLN A 418 18.90 3.68 8.92
CA GLN A 418 18.75 3.37 7.50
C GLN A 418 17.29 3.56 7.09
N LEU A 419 17.06 4.51 6.18
CA LEU A 419 15.79 4.73 5.52
C LEU A 419 15.84 4.12 4.12
N LYS A 420 14.74 3.52 3.66
CA LYS A 420 14.69 2.87 2.35
C LYS A 420 13.52 3.38 1.51
N HIS A 421 13.77 3.51 0.21
CA HIS A 421 12.74 3.72 -0.81
C HIS A 421 12.96 2.70 -1.93
N GLU A 422 12.10 1.68 -1.98
CA GLU A 422 12.35 0.46 -2.78
C GLU A 422 13.69 -0.19 -2.40
N ASP A 423 14.64 -0.22 -3.33
CA ASP A 423 15.98 -0.77 -3.14
C ASP A 423 17.00 0.32 -2.77
N LEU A 424 16.62 1.59 -2.84
CA LEU A 424 17.48 2.73 -2.49
C LEU A 424 17.59 2.88 -0.98
N CYS A 425 18.80 3.15 -0.49
CA CYS A 425 19.10 3.33 0.92
C CYS A 425 19.68 4.73 1.18
N SER A 426 19.14 5.40 2.19
CA SER A 426 19.67 6.65 2.73
C SER A 426 19.94 6.50 4.21
N TYR A 427 21.00 7.13 4.69
CA TYR A 427 21.47 6.92 6.05
C TYR A 427 21.56 8.23 6.83
N LEU A 428 21.17 8.18 8.10
CA LEU A 428 21.43 9.23 9.08
C LEU A 428 22.34 8.64 10.15
N LEU A 429 23.54 9.18 10.31
CA LEU A 429 24.39 8.90 11.45
C LEU A 429 24.23 10.03 12.46
N VAL A 430 23.62 9.74 13.61
CA VAL A 430 23.25 10.75 14.61
C VAL A 430 24.10 10.61 15.87
N SER A 431 24.74 11.70 16.26
CA SER A 431 25.44 11.84 17.55
C SER A 431 24.51 12.46 18.58
N ALA A 432 24.01 11.63 19.50
CA ALA A 432 23.17 12.12 20.60
C ALA A 432 23.94 13.07 21.54
N GLU A 433 25.26 12.89 21.68
CA GLU A 433 26.12 13.72 22.55
C GLU A 433 26.26 15.16 22.05
N THR A 434 26.35 15.35 20.73
CA THR A 434 26.58 16.66 20.12
C THR A 434 25.35 17.23 19.41
N SER A 435 24.25 16.47 19.34
CA SER A 435 23.04 16.79 18.57
C SER A 435 23.38 17.13 17.11
N GLU A 436 24.28 16.35 16.52
CA GLU A 436 24.72 16.49 15.13
C GLU A 436 24.34 15.26 14.31
N VAL A 437 24.19 15.46 13.00
CA VAL A 437 23.89 14.41 12.03
C VAL A 437 24.76 14.51 10.78
N ILE A 438 25.17 13.36 10.27
CA ILE A 438 25.69 13.22 8.90
C ILE A 438 24.67 12.43 8.09
N ILE A 439 24.26 12.97 6.96
CA ILE A 439 23.33 12.33 6.02
C ILE A 439 24.16 11.73 4.88
N ILE A 440 23.93 10.47 4.52
CA ILE A 440 24.72 9.76 3.50
C ILE A 440 23.79 9.09 2.48
N ASP A 441 24.09 9.24 1.19
CA ASP A 441 23.36 8.66 0.05
C ASP A 441 21.85 9.00 0.09
N ALA A 442 21.55 10.27 0.29
CA ALA A 442 20.16 10.72 0.37
C ALA A 442 19.44 10.63 -0.98
N VAL A 443 18.26 10.00 -1.03
CA VAL A 443 17.46 9.87 -2.26
C VAL A 443 16.23 10.76 -2.23
N LEU A 444 15.87 11.31 -3.39
CA LEU A 444 14.87 12.39 -3.50
C LEU A 444 13.52 12.05 -2.85
N PRO A 445 12.96 10.82 -2.99
CA PRO A 445 11.71 10.45 -2.33
C PRO A 445 11.75 10.49 -0.79
N LEU A 446 12.93 10.45 -0.19
CA LEU A 446 13.12 10.51 1.26
C LEU A 446 13.53 11.90 1.77
N ALA A 447 13.82 12.86 0.87
CA ALA A 447 14.36 14.17 1.24
C ALA A 447 13.51 14.90 2.29
N SER A 448 12.19 15.01 2.07
CA SER A 448 11.29 15.64 3.05
C SER A 448 11.28 14.88 4.38
N ARG A 449 11.27 13.54 4.37
CA ARG A 449 11.27 12.74 5.61
C ARG A 449 12.56 12.93 6.41
N ILE A 450 13.71 12.96 5.73
CA ILE A 450 15.00 13.23 6.33
C ILE A 450 15.00 14.65 6.93
N ALA A 451 14.54 15.65 6.19
CA ALA A 451 14.47 17.03 6.68
C ALA A 451 13.60 17.15 7.93
N LEU A 452 12.43 16.50 7.95
CA LEU A 452 11.54 16.46 9.12
C LEU A 452 12.21 15.83 10.35
N LEU A 453 12.95 14.73 10.20
CA LEU A 453 13.71 14.12 11.29
C LEU A 453 14.80 15.06 11.82
N VAL A 454 15.56 15.70 10.92
CA VAL A 454 16.63 16.62 11.31
C VAL A 454 16.07 17.85 12.04
N GLN A 455 15.07 18.51 11.45
CA GLN A 455 14.46 19.72 12.00
C GLN A 455 13.71 19.43 13.29
N GLY A 456 12.93 18.34 13.33
CA GLY A 456 12.14 17.96 14.51
C GLY A 456 13.00 17.63 15.73
N HIS A 457 14.14 16.96 15.52
CA HIS A 457 15.13 16.71 16.58
C HIS A 457 16.12 17.85 16.81
N GLN A 458 15.98 18.96 16.08
CA GLN A 458 16.87 20.13 16.17
C GLN A 458 18.35 19.78 15.97
N LEU A 459 18.62 18.83 15.05
CA LEU A 459 19.98 18.36 14.78
C LEU A 459 20.73 19.35 13.89
N LYS A 460 22.00 19.59 14.21
CA LYS A 460 22.92 20.31 13.33
C LYS A 460 23.44 19.37 12.26
N VAL A 461 23.34 19.78 11.00
CA VAL A 461 23.81 18.96 9.87
C VAL A 461 25.30 19.21 9.68
N ARG A 462 26.11 18.20 10.04
CA ARG A 462 27.56 18.28 9.94
C ARG A 462 28.05 18.16 8.50
N ALA A 463 27.43 17.27 7.74
CA ALA A 463 27.67 17.08 6.31
C ALA A 463 26.49 16.31 5.67
N ILE A 464 26.29 16.54 4.38
CA ILE A 464 25.42 15.73 3.51
C ILE A 464 26.33 15.15 2.44
N LEU A 465 26.48 13.83 2.44
CA LEU A 465 27.49 13.12 1.66
C LEU A 465 26.83 12.16 0.67
N ASP A 466 27.44 12.04 -0.50
CA ASP A 466 27.17 10.96 -1.44
C ASP A 466 28.43 10.07 -1.51
N THR A 467 28.27 8.76 -1.58
CA THR A 467 29.38 7.82 -1.81
C THR A 467 29.83 7.84 -3.28
N HIS A 468 28.92 8.15 -4.20
CA HIS A 468 29.19 8.29 -5.63
C HIS A 468 28.05 9.04 -6.32
N GLN A 469 28.21 9.37 -7.61
CA GLN A 469 27.12 9.93 -8.41
C GLN A 469 26.27 8.82 -9.01
N HIS A 470 25.04 8.69 -8.51
CA HIS A 470 24.06 7.74 -9.04
C HIS A 470 23.64 8.10 -10.47
N LYS A 471 23.53 7.09 -11.34
CA LYS A 471 23.14 7.26 -12.75
C LYS A 471 21.67 6.97 -13.01
N ASP A 472 21.09 6.14 -12.16
CA ASP A 472 19.72 5.65 -12.23
C ASP A 472 18.73 6.57 -11.49
N HIS A 473 19.20 7.36 -10.54
CA HIS A 473 18.40 8.33 -9.79
C HIS A 473 19.22 9.58 -9.40
N PRO A 474 18.58 10.74 -9.20
CA PRO A 474 19.26 11.92 -8.69
C PRO A 474 19.50 11.84 -7.18
N SER A 475 20.67 12.30 -6.72
CA SER A 475 20.91 12.56 -5.29
C SER A 475 19.95 13.64 -4.78
N ALA A 476 19.45 13.47 -3.55
CA ALA A 476 18.65 14.45 -2.83
C ALA A 476 19.48 15.58 -2.21
N ARG A 477 20.81 15.53 -2.31
CA ARG A 477 21.66 16.50 -1.63
C ARG A 477 21.33 17.96 -1.96
N PRO A 478 21.09 18.38 -3.22
CA PRO A 478 20.70 19.77 -3.52
C PRO A 478 19.40 20.18 -2.83
N GLU A 479 18.42 19.28 -2.78
CA GLU A 479 17.14 19.50 -2.11
C GLU A 479 17.34 19.64 -0.60
N LEU A 480 18.11 18.73 0.02
CA LEU A 480 18.38 18.77 1.45
C LEU A 480 19.23 19.97 1.88
N VAL A 481 20.21 20.39 1.07
CA VAL A 481 20.95 21.64 1.32
C VAL A 481 20.01 22.83 1.36
N THR A 482 18.98 22.84 0.49
CA THR A 482 17.98 23.89 0.47
C THR A 482 17.05 23.82 1.69
N LEU A 483 16.53 22.62 2.01
CA LEU A 483 15.61 22.40 3.13
C LEU A 483 16.26 22.59 4.50
N LEU A 484 17.57 22.36 4.62
CA LEU A 484 18.32 22.37 5.88
C LEU A 484 19.39 23.45 5.93
N VAL A 485 19.29 24.47 5.09
CA VAL A 485 20.32 25.53 4.96
C VAL A 485 20.68 26.18 6.30
N ASP A 486 19.69 26.43 7.16
CA ASP A 486 19.89 27.07 8.47
C ASP A 486 20.54 26.14 9.51
N LEU A 487 20.60 24.83 9.23
CA LEU A 487 21.16 23.82 10.12
C LEU A 487 22.50 23.28 9.61
N LEU A 488 22.92 23.65 8.39
CA LEU A 488 24.11 23.12 7.72
C LEU A 488 25.39 23.84 8.18
N HIS A 489 26.40 23.07 8.60
CA HIS A 489 27.66 23.63 9.11
C HIS A 489 28.51 24.32 8.02
N SER A 490 28.64 23.72 6.84
CA SER A 490 29.41 24.27 5.73
C SER A 490 28.77 23.92 4.40
N ALA A 491 28.64 24.93 3.53
CA ALA A 491 28.20 24.75 2.14
C ALA A 491 29.37 24.60 1.16
N ASN A 492 30.62 24.79 1.61
CA ASN A 492 31.81 24.70 0.76
C ASN A 492 32.32 23.26 0.71
N THR A 493 31.81 22.49 -0.24
CA THR A 493 32.05 21.04 -0.36
C THR A 493 32.47 20.64 -1.78
N ASN A 494 33.10 19.48 -1.92
CA ASN A 494 33.35 18.87 -3.23
C ASN A 494 32.06 18.34 -3.90
N SER A 495 32.21 17.67 -5.04
CA SER A 495 31.08 17.10 -5.81
C SER A 495 30.27 16.04 -5.07
N LEU A 496 30.82 15.42 -4.01
CA LEU A 496 30.17 14.42 -3.17
C LEU A 496 29.77 14.94 -1.79
N GLY A 497 29.91 16.25 -1.55
CA GLY A 497 29.46 16.88 -0.30
C GLY A 497 30.48 16.86 0.83
N TRP A 498 31.70 16.36 0.57
CA TRP A 498 32.78 16.39 1.55
C TRP A 498 33.34 17.83 1.69
N PRO A 499 33.47 18.39 2.91
CA PRO A 499 34.06 19.71 3.13
C PRO A 499 35.50 19.82 2.61
N LEU A 500 35.81 20.86 1.82
CA LEU A 500 37.10 20.97 1.11
C LEU A 500 38.31 21.14 2.04
N ASP A 501 38.11 21.70 3.23
CA ASP A 501 39.18 22.03 4.17
C ASP A 501 39.46 20.90 5.20
N GLU A 502 38.81 19.74 5.05
CA GLU A 502 38.86 18.66 6.03
C GLU A 502 39.24 17.32 5.41
N THR A 503 40.24 16.65 5.97
CA THR A 503 40.65 15.29 5.56
C THR A 503 39.92 14.18 6.32
N SER A 504 39.32 14.50 7.47
CA SER A 504 38.51 13.59 8.28
C SER A 504 37.40 14.38 8.98
N LEU A 505 36.19 13.84 9.02
CA LEU A 505 35.08 14.45 9.74
C LEU A 505 34.98 13.87 11.15
N LYS A 506 34.81 14.74 12.15
CA LYS A 506 34.54 14.34 13.53
C LYS A 506 33.15 14.83 13.93
N MET A 507 32.39 13.96 14.57
CA MET A 507 31.04 14.23 15.06
C MET A 507 30.79 13.39 16.31
N GLY A 508 30.87 14.03 17.48
CA GLY A 508 30.80 13.34 18.79
C GLY A 508 31.75 12.14 18.88
N PRO A 509 31.26 10.91 19.13
CA PRO A 509 32.08 9.72 19.23
C PRO A 509 32.55 9.17 17.87
N TYR A 510 32.05 9.73 16.76
CA TYR A 510 32.29 9.25 15.41
C TYR A 510 33.44 10.01 14.72
N GLN A 511 34.29 9.25 14.02
CA GLN A 511 35.28 9.76 13.09
C GLN A 511 35.09 9.10 11.73
N LEU A 512 34.94 9.91 10.68
CA LEU A 512 34.71 9.47 9.32
C LEU A 512 35.90 9.86 8.43
N ASN A 513 36.37 8.89 7.64
CA ASN A 513 37.41 9.11 6.63
C ASN A 513 36.92 8.59 5.27
N ALA A 514 37.07 9.40 4.22
CA ALA A 514 36.80 8.97 2.86
C ALA A 514 38.04 8.26 2.27
N VAL A 515 37.83 7.10 1.67
CA VAL A 515 38.84 6.34 0.92
C VAL A 515 38.36 6.27 -0.51
N ALA A 516 39.19 6.69 -1.46
CA ALA A 516 38.86 6.57 -2.88
C ALA A 516 38.72 5.09 -3.25
N THR A 517 37.56 4.71 -3.78
CA THR A 517 37.26 3.36 -4.25
C THR A 517 36.71 3.38 -5.68
N PRO A 518 37.46 3.95 -6.64
CA PRO A 518 37.05 3.96 -8.04
C PRO A 518 36.93 2.53 -8.58
N GLY A 519 36.04 2.35 -9.54
CA GLY A 519 35.89 1.10 -10.26
C GLY A 519 34.48 0.89 -10.80
N HIS A 520 33.45 1.13 -9.98
CA HIS A 520 32.07 1.20 -10.46
C HIS A 520 31.79 2.55 -11.13
N SER A 521 32.24 3.62 -10.47
CA SER A 521 32.34 4.97 -11.01
C SER A 521 33.70 5.56 -10.65
N PRO A 522 34.21 6.55 -11.40
CA PRO A 522 35.55 7.10 -11.18
C PRO A 522 35.65 7.93 -9.90
N GLU A 523 34.56 8.54 -9.44
CA GLU A 523 34.51 9.38 -8.25
C GLU A 523 34.12 8.62 -6.97
N ALA A 524 33.78 7.33 -7.06
CA ALA A 524 33.30 6.54 -5.93
C ALA A 524 34.26 6.55 -4.73
N VAL A 525 33.70 6.71 -3.54
CA VAL A 525 34.42 6.65 -2.27
C VAL A 525 33.74 5.70 -1.30
N THR A 526 34.55 5.08 -0.45
CA THR A 526 34.09 4.38 0.75
C THR A 526 34.30 5.28 1.96
N ILE A 527 33.25 5.52 2.74
CA ILE A 527 33.33 6.32 3.97
C ILE A 527 33.46 5.37 5.16
N LEU A 528 34.65 5.31 5.74
CA LEU A 528 34.95 4.50 6.91
C LEU A 528 34.55 5.24 8.18
N VAL A 529 33.76 4.60 9.05
CA VAL A 529 33.28 5.18 10.30
C VAL A 529 33.81 4.42 11.49
N ARG A 530 34.55 5.12 12.35
CA ARG A 530 35.02 4.64 13.64
C ARG A 530 34.23 5.27 14.76
N GLN A 531 33.82 4.48 15.74
CA GLN A 531 33.23 4.94 16.99
C GLN A 531 34.18 4.56 18.13
N HIS A 532 34.66 5.54 18.91
CA HIS A 532 35.66 5.31 19.95
C HIS A 532 36.89 4.49 19.47
N GLN A 533 37.42 4.86 18.30
CA GLN A 533 38.56 4.19 17.63
C GLN A 533 38.30 2.79 17.07
N GLN A 534 37.14 2.17 17.35
CA GLN A 534 36.75 0.89 16.74
C GLN A 534 36.00 1.13 15.43
N GLN A 535 36.36 0.41 14.37
CA GLN A 535 35.60 0.48 13.12
C GLN A 535 34.23 -0.20 13.26
N LYS A 536 33.17 0.52 12.89
CA LYS A 536 31.78 0.03 12.99
C LYS A 536 31.15 -0.16 11.61
N PHE A 537 31.21 0.90 10.80
CA PHE A 537 30.53 0.96 9.51
C PHE A 537 31.51 1.34 8.40
N ALA A 538 31.23 0.89 7.19
CA ALA A 538 31.79 1.45 5.98
C ALA A 538 30.65 1.65 4.97
N PHE A 539 30.41 2.90 4.58
CA PHE A 539 29.48 3.24 3.51
C PHE A 539 30.21 3.05 2.19
N VAL A 540 29.92 1.95 1.50
CA VAL A 540 30.66 1.50 0.31
C VAL A 540 29.98 1.92 -1.00
N GLY A 541 28.83 2.61 -0.93
CA GLY A 541 28.04 2.96 -2.11
C GLY A 541 27.68 1.72 -2.92
N ASP A 542 27.74 1.83 -4.24
CA ASP A 542 27.52 0.71 -5.15
C ASP A 542 28.81 -0.06 -5.48
N PHE A 543 29.94 0.27 -4.85
CA PHE A 543 31.19 -0.47 -5.05
C PHE A 543 31.05 -1.93 -4.59
N ILE A 544 30.48 -2.13 -3.40
CA ILE A 544 30.11 -3.44 -2.85
C ILE A 544 28.63 -3.41 -2.50
N LEU A 545 27.90 -4.44 -2.93
CA LEU A 545 26.49 -4.63 -2.59
C LEU A 545 26.34 -5.82 -1.63
N PRO A 546 25.37 -5.82 -0.71
CA PRO A 546 25.03 -7.01 0.05
C PRO A 546 24.68 -8.17 -0.88
N GLY A 547 25.60 -9.14 -1.02
CA GLY A 547 25.44 -10.29 -1.92
C GLY A 547 26.06 -10.13 -3.32
N GLY A 548 26.89 -9.10 -3.56
CA GLY A 548 27.72 -8.99 -4.76
C GLY A 548 28.45 -7.65 -4.92
N THR A 549 28.75 -7.23 -6.14
CA THR A 549 29.58 -6.05 -6.41
C THR A 549 28.94 -5.10 -7.40
N GLY A 550 29.40 -3.84 -7.41
CA GLY A 550 29.05 -2.88 -8.45
C GLY A 550 29.41 -3.39 -9.84
N ARG A 551 28.63 -2.95 -10.83
CA ARG A 551 28.87 -3.25 -12.25
C ARG A 551 30.09 -2.49 -12.77
N LEU A 552 30.89 -3.17 -13.57
CA LEU A 552 32.12 -2.63 -14.17
C LEU A 552 31.96 -2.37 -15.68
N ASP A 553 30.86 -2.82 -16.27
CA ASP A 553 30.51 -2.71 -17.69
C ASP A 553 29.71 -1.44 -18.03
N LEU A 554 29.34 -0.65 -17.02
CA LEU A 554 28.68 0.64 -17.21
C LEU A 554 29.69 1.73 -17.61
N PRO A 555 29.27 2.80 -18.31
CA PRO A 555 30.17 3.89 -18.70
C PRO A 555 30.92 4.50 -17.51
N GLY A 556 32.25 4.52 -17.52
CA GLY A 556 33.06 4.99 -16.39
C GLY A 556 33.41 3.91 -15.36
N GLY A 557 32.97 2.66 -15.58
CA GLY A 557 33.49 1.50 -14.86
C GLY A 557 34.91 1.15 -15.31
N ASP A 558 35.75 0.73 -14.37
CA ASP A 558 37.15 0.36 -14.58
C ASP A 558 37.51 -0.83 -13.69
N SER A 559 37.78 -1.97 -14.32
CA SER A 559 38.08 -3.23 -13.65
C SER A 559 39.44 -3.23 -12.94
N GLN A 560 40.43 -2.52 -13.49
CA GLN A 560 41.74 -2.38 -12.87
C GLN A 560 41.66 -1.47 -11.65
N ALA A 561 40.97 -0.34 -11.76
CA ALA A 561 40.71 0.55 -10.64
C ALA A 561 39.92 -0.18 -9.54
N PHE A 562 38.88 -0.94 -9.91
CA PHE A 562 38.09 -1.73 -8.95
C PHE A 562 38.96 -2.68 -8.13
N ARG A 563 39.86 -3.41 -8.79
CA ARG A 563 40.78 -4.34 -8.12
C ARG A 563 41.76 -3.62 -7.20
N GLN A 564 42.33 -2.50 -7.63
CA GLN A 564 43.26 -1.71 -6.81
C GLN A 564 42.54 -1.16 -5.57
N SER A 565 41.33 -0.63 -5.75
CA SER A 565 40.44 -0.17 -4.69
C SER A 565 40.12 -1.28 -3.69
N LEU A 566 39.77 -2.48 -4.17
CA LEU A 566 39.43 -3.62 -3.33
C LEU A 566 40.61 -4.04 -2.44
N ARG A 567 41.83 -4.09 -2.99
CA ARG A 567 43.06 -4.40 -2.23
C ARG A 567 43.41 -3.29 -1.23
N ALA A 568 43.27 -2.03 -1.62
CA ALA A 568 43.51 -0.91 -0.73
C ALA A 568 42.50 -0.86 0.43
N LEU A 569 41.25 -1.27 0.16
CA LEU A 569 40.18 -1.34 1.14
C LEU A 569 40.35 -2.52 2.10
N GLU A 570 40.77 -3.71 1.62
CA GLU A 570 41.07 -4.88 2.46
C GLU A 570 42.07 -4.55 3.58
N LEU A 571 43.10 -3.75 3.28
CA LEU A 571 44.10 -3.32 4.26
C LEU A 571 43.56 -2.39 5.34
N GLN A 572 42.38 -1.79 5.13
CA GLN A 572 41.79 -0.79 6.02
C GLN A 572 40.54 -1.31 6.75
N LEU A 573 39.92 -2.40 6.29
CA LEU A 573 38.71 -2.97 6.87
C LEU A 573 39.05 -3.98 7.98
N GLU A 574 38.46 -3.78 9.16
CA GLU A 574 38.37 -4.85 10.16
C GLU A 574 37.36 -5.92 9.71
N ALA A 575 37.61 -7.20 10.00
CA ALA A 575 36.78 -8.33 9.55
C ALA A 575 35.28 -8.18 9.92
N GLN A 576 35.00 -7.58 11.07
CA GLN A 576 33.63 -7.40 11.59
C GLN A 576 32.96 -6.10 11.12
N THR A 577 33.64 -5.27 10.32
CA THR A 577 33.06 -4.01 9.81
C THR A 577 31.79 -4.28 9.03
N LEU A 578 30.70 -3.55 9.35
CA LEU A 578 29.45 -3.62 8.60
C LEU A 578 29.56 -2.73 7.35
N LEU A 579 29.52 -3.35 6.19
CA LEU A 579 29.50 -2.69 4.89
C LEU A 579 28.04 -2.42 4.50
N VAL A 580 27.71 -1.14 4.31
CA VAL A 580 26.39 -0.68 3.92
C VAL A 580 26.47 0.04 2.58
N SER A 581 25.55 -0.28 1.68
CA SER A 581 25.52 0.20 0.30
C SER A 581 24.40 1.20 0.08
N SER A 582 24.48 1.98 -1.00
CA SER A 582 23.38 2.83 -1.46
C SER A 582 22.20 2.04 -2.05
N HIS A 583 22.44 0.82 -2.53
CA HIS A 583 21.40 -0.09 -3.03
C HIS A 583 21.34 -1.41 -2.27
N ASP A 584 20.14 -1.87 -1.96
CA ASP A 584 19.88 -3.15 -1.28
C ASP A 584 18.69 -3.90 -1.90
N TYR A 585 18.95 -4.48 -3.08
CA TYR A 585 17.97 -5.20 -3.90
C TYR A 585 17.41 -6.48 -3.24
N ALA A 586 18.20 -7.14 -2.39
CA ALA A 586 17.79 -8.38 -1.72
C ALA A 586 17.34 -8.17 -0.27
N GLN A 587 17.13 -6.91 0.16
CA GLN A 587 16.67 -6.58 1.51
C GLN A 587 17.58 -7.19 2.60
N ARG A 588 18.89 -7.14 2.37
CA ARG A 588 19.94 -7.70 3.23
C ARG A 588 20.48 -6.67 4.22
N PHE A 589 20.22 -5.38 4.06
CA PHE A 589 20.61 -4.26 4.93
C PHE A 589 22.11 -3.96 4.97
N PHE A 590 22.95 -4.98 5.10
CA PHE A 590 24.41 -4.87 5.16
C PHE A 590 25.09 -6.19 4.79
N THR A 591 26.41 -6.17 4.62
CA THR A 591 27.27 -7.36 4.73
C THR A 591 28.42 -7.09 5.70
N ARG A 592 29.17 -8.12 6.09
CA ARG A 592 30.46 -7.95 6.78
C ARG A 592 31.58 -8.27 5.81
N TRP A 593 32.77 -7.74 6.03
CA TRP A 593 33.91 -8.05 5.16
C TRP A 593 34.19 -9.56 5.08
N ASP A 594 34.22 -10.25 6.22
CA ASP A 594 34.45 -11.69 6.26
C ASP A 594 33.33 -12.50 5.59
N LEU A 595 32.07 -12.14 5.86
CA LEU A 595 30.90 -12.74 5.24
C LEU A 595 30.89 -12.51 3.72
N MET A 596 31.24 -11.31 3.28
CA MET A 596 31.31 -10.95 1.87
C MET A 596 32.30 -11.83 1.12
N LEU A 597 33.49 -12.07 1.69
CA LEU A 597 34.47 -12.98 1.10
C LEU A 597 33.97 -14.43 1.06
N GLN A 598 33.18 -14.87 2.04
CA GLN A 598 32.59 -16.21 2.05
C GLN A 598 31.48 -16.36 1.01
N GLU A 599 30.63 -15.34 0.88
CA GLU A 599 29.47 -15.35 -0.02
C GLU A 599 29.84 -15.05 -1.47
N GLN A 600 30.99 -14.42 -1.72
CA GLN A 600 31.44 -14.05 -3.06
C GLN A 600 32.87 -14.55 -3.31
N PRO A 601 33.05 -15.84 -3.68
CA PRO A 601 34.36 -16.43 -3.94
C PRO A 601 35.17 -15.69 -5.02
N VAL A 602 34.48 -15.05 -5.98
CA VAL A 602 35.13 -14.23 -7.02
C VAL A 602 35.94 -13.07 -6.43
N LEU A 603 35.52 -12.49 -5.30
CA LEU A 603 36.29 -11.45 -4.61
C LEU A 603 37.60 -12.01 -4.04
N GLN A 604 37.58 -13.24 -3.52
CA GLN A 604 38.82 -13.89 -3.07
C GLN A 604 39.78 -14.10 -4.24
N GLN A 605 39.28 -14.40 -5.44
CA GLN A 605 40.11 -14.52 -6.65
C GLN A 605 40.74 -13.17 -7.01
N ILE A 606 39.94 -12.09 -7.07
CA ILE A 606 40.41 -10.72 -7.38
C ILE A 606 41.52 -10.27 -6.42
N LEU A 607 41.38 -10.60 -5.13
CA LEU A 607 42.36 -10.29 -4.09
C LEU A 607 43.65 -11.13 -4.22
N ARG A 608 43.53 -12.46 -4.38
CA ARG A 608 44.62 -13.43 -4.17
C ARG A 608 45.54 -13.70 -5.36
N THR A 609 45.14 -13.48 -6.61
CA THR A 609 45.91 -14.02 -7.75
C THR A 609 46.82 -13.03 -8.47
N GLU A 610 47.78 -13.56 -9.24
CA GLU A 610 48.46 -12.89 -10.36
C GLU A 610 47.66 -13.06 -11.68
N ASP A 611 46.38 -13.47 -11.61
CA ASP A 611 45.57 -13.77 -12.80
C ASP A 611 45.33 -12.54 -13.68
N THR A 612 45.17 -12.79 -14.98
CA THR A 612 44.80 -11.75 -15.94
C THR A 612 43.37 -11.27 -15.70
N PRO A 613 43.08 -9.97 -15.91
CA PRO A 613 41.73 -9.39 -15.75
C PRO A 613 40.61 -10.17 -16.43
N GLU A 614 40.90 -10.90 -17.51
CA GLU A 614 39.89 -11.59 -18.31
C GLU A 614 39.13 -12.69 -17.55
N GLN A 615 39.77 -13.40 -16.61
CA GLN A 615 39.18 -14.59 -15.98
C GLN A 615 38.08 -14.24 -14.98
N TRP A 616 38.34 -13.34 -14.04
CA TRP A 616 37.36 -12.92 -13.03
C TRP A 616 36.34 -11.91 -13.59
N LEU A 617 36.71 -11.12 -14.60
CA LEU A 617 35.77 -10.19 -15.26
C LEU A 617 34.68 -10.96 -16.02
N SER A 618 35.04 -12.06 -16.69
CA SER A 618 34.08 -12.93 -17.36
C SER A 618 33.09 -13.56 -16.37
N GLU A 619 33.56 -13.94 -15.18
CA GLU A 619 32.71 -14.50 -14.12
C GLU A 619 31.75 -13.44 -13.55
N LEU A 620 32.23 -12.22 -13.27
CA LEU A 620 31.37 -11.11 -12.85
C LEU A 620 30.34 -10.76 -13.93
N GLN A 621 30.73 -10.72 -15.21
CA GLN A 621 29.82 -10.46 -16.33
C GLN A 621 28.75 -11.56 -16.45
N ARG A 622 29.15 -12.82 -16.35
CA ARG A 622 28.21 -13.96 -16.39
C ARG A 622 27.17 -13.88 -15.27
N GLN A 623 27.59 -13.53 -14.06
CA GLN A 623 26.69 -13.35 -12.92
C GLN A 623 25.73 -12.15 -13.13
N ASN A 624 26.24 -11.04 -13.67
CA ASN A 624 25.41 -9.87 -14.01
C ASN A 624 24.36 -10.18 -15.09
N ASP A 625 24.76 -10.81 -16.20
CA ASP A 625 23.87 -11.13 -17.31
C ASP A 625 22.73 -12.04 -16.88
N TRP A 626 23.04 -13.05 -16.06
CA TRP A 626 22.04 -13.96 -15.52
C TRP A 626 21.02 -13.22 -14.64
N LEU A 627 21.47 -12.32 -13.77
CA LEU A 627 20.58 -11.54 -12.90
C LEU A 627 19.72 -10.54 -13.68
N GLN A 628 20.29 -9.82 -14.65
CA GLN A 628 19.54 -8.87 -15.48
C GLN A 628 18.35 -9.55 -16.18
N GLN A 629 18.55 -10.78 -16.68
CA GLN A 629 17.49 -11.55 -17.32
C GLN A 629 16.35 -11.95 -16.35
N GLN A 630 16.64 -12.10 -15.06
CA GLN A 630 15.65 -12.53 -14.07
C GLN A 630 14.95 -11.39 -13.33
N SER A 631 15.60 -10.23 -13.17
CA SER A 631 15.19 -9.25 -12.14
C SER A 631 15.26 -7.78 -12.58
N GLY A 632 15.88 -7.48 -13.73
CA GLY A 632 15.93 -6.12 -14.29
C GLY A 632 16.71 -5.11 -13.44
N HIS A 633 17.64 -5.57 -12.59
CA HIS A 633 18.46 -4.70 -11.75
C HIS A 633 19.43 -3.82 -12.57
N PHE A 634 19.62 -2.58 -12.12
CA PHE A 634 20.50 -1.60 -12.77
C PHE A 634 21.94 -1.64 -12.22
N CYS A 635 22.14 -2.03 -10.95
CA CYS A 635 23.46 -2.18 -10.33
C CYS A 635 23.74 -3.61 -9.82
N GLY A 636 24.82 -4.21 -10.33
CA GLY A 636 25.54 -5.32 -9.70
C GLY A 636 24.92 -6.72 -9.64
N VAL A 637 25.72 -7.65 -9.10
CA VAL A 637 25.33 -9.03 -8.79
C VAL A 637 24.66 -9.09 -7.41
N VAL A 638 23.60 -9.88 -7.24
CA VAL A 638 23.02 -10.24 -5.95
C VAL A 638 22.64 -11.72 -5.95
N GLU A 639 23.53 -12.58 -5.44
CA GLU A 639 23.21 -14.00 -5.24
C GLU A 639 22.48 -14.19 -3.90
N VAL A 640 21.34 -14.89 -3.92
CA VAL A 640 20.50 -15.12 -2.73
C VAL A 640 20.75 -16.54 -2.22
N CYS A 641 21.71 -16.72 -1.31
CA CYS A 641 21.71 -17.93 -0.47
C CYS A 641 20.65 -17.76 0.63
N ALA A 642 19.59 -18.56 0.56
CA ALA A 642 18.52 -18.54 1.56
C ALA A 642 19.00 -19.26 2.83
N SER A 643 19.54 -18.52 3.80
CA SER A 643 19.45 -18.98 5.18
C SER A 643 18.07 -18.59 5.71
N ASP A 644 17.22 -19.59 5.91
CA ASP A 644 15.92 -19.39 6.54
C ASP A 644 16.10 -18.94 8.01
N ALA A 645 15.07 -18.27 8.54
CA ALA A 645 15.00 -17.97 9.98
C ALA A 645 15.10 -19.28 10.77
N THR A 646 15.80 -19.27 11.92
CA THR A 646 16.14 -20.49 12.68
C THR A 646 14.88 -21.24 13.11
N ALA A 647 13.79 -20.51 13.42
CA ALA A 647 12.45 -21.08 13.53
C ALA A 647 11.36 -20.00 13.38
N VAL A 648 10.26 -20.38 12.70
CA VAL A 648 9.00 -19.62 12.68
C VAL A 648 8.05 -20.26 13.69
N ILE A 649 7.60 -19.48 14.67
CA ILE A 649 6.72 -19.97 15.74
C ILE A 649 5.31 -19.39 15.63
N ASP A 650 4.31 -20.11 16.11
CA ASP A 650 2.94 -19.63 16.25
C ASP A 650 2.62 -19.13 17.68
N LYS A 651 1.42 -18.58 17.85
CA LYS A 651 0.96 -18.03 19.15
C LYS A 651 0.93 -19.05 20.29
N HIS A 652 0.70 -20.33 19.99
CA HIS A 652 0.58 -21.39 21.00
C HIS A 652 1.95 -21.84 21.51
N GLN A 653 3.01 -21.62 20.72
CA GLN A 653 4.38 -21.98 21.05
C GLN A 653 5.11 -20.94 21.89
N ILE A 654 4.58 -19.71 22.04
CA ILE A 654 5.24 -18.62 22.77
C ILE A 654 5.54 -19.03 24.23
N ALA A 655 4.55 -19.59 24.93
CA ALA A 655 4.71 -20.00 26.33
C ALA A 655 5.78 -21.09 26.50
N ALA A 656 5.80 -22.08 25.60
CA ALA A 656 6.81 -23.12 25.59
C ALA A 656 8.21 -22.58 25.29
N LEU A 657 8.30 -21.60 24.38
CA LEU A 657 9.57 -20.95 24.04
C LEU A 657 10.15 -20.17 25.23
N ILE A 658 9.31 -19.43 25.95
CA ILE A 658 9.72 -18.70 27.17
C ILE A 658 10.20 -19.69 28.24
N GLN A 659 9.50 -20.82 28.40
CA GLN A 659 9.91 -21.85 29.35
C GLN A 659 11.25 -22.50 28.96
N GLN A 660 11.46 -22.72 27.67
CA GLN A 660 12.71 -23.28 27.14
C GLN A 660 13.88 -22.29 27.26
N TYR A 661 13.60 -20.99 27.11
CA TYR A 661 14.60 -19.93 27.13
C TYR A 661 14.21 -18.80 28.10
N PRO A 662 14.54 -18.93 29.40
CA PRO A 662 14.20 -17.92 30.41
C PRO A 662 14.77 -16.51 30.13
N ASP A 663 15.90 -16.43 29.43
CA ASP A 663 16.55 -15.17 29.02
C ASP A 663 16.10 -14.67 27.63
N LEU A 664 14.99 -15.20 27.09
CA LEU A 664 14.43 -14.80 25.80
C LEU A 664 14.15 -13.30 25.75
N GLN A 665 14.75 -12.61 24.79
CA GLN A 665 14.48 -11.21 24.51
C GLN A 665 13.39 -11.09 23.45
N ILE A 666 12.50 -10.11 23.60
CA ILE A 666 11.50 -9.78 22.56
C ILE A 666 11.88 -8.47 21.92
N TRP A 667 12.10 -8.48 20.61
CA TRP A 667 12.39 -7.27 19.87
C TRP A 667 11.19 -6.89 19.01
N ASP A 668 10.68 -5.70 19.26
CA ASP A 668 9.68 -5.08 18.41
C ASP A 668 10.38 -4.38 17.25
N VAL A 669 10.26 -4.96 16.04
CA VAL A 669 10.89 -4.43 14.83
C VAL A 669 9.99 -3.48 14.04
N ARG A 670 8.86 -3.07 14.62
CA ARG A 670 8.01 -2.03 14.05
C ARG A 670 8.73 -0.68 14.05
N GLU A 671 8.32 0.25 13.20
CA GLU A 671 8.95 1.59 13.19
C GLU A 671 8.50 2.39 14.42
N PRO A 672 9.24 3.44 14.83
CA PRO A 672 8.96 4.16 16.08
C PRO A 672 7.51 4.67 16.20
N HIS A 673 6.93 5.09 15.09
CA HIS A 673 5.56 5.59 15.04
C HIS A 673 4.51 4.50 15.29
N GLU A 674 4.77 3.25 14.87
CA GLU A 674 3.92 2.10 15.17
C GLU A 674 4.06 1.66 16.64
N GLN A 675 5.29 1.66 17.16
CA GLN A 675 5.59 1.33 18.56
C GLN A 675 4.90 2.31 19.52
N ALA A 676 4.97 3.60 19.20
CA ALA A 676 4.33 4.67 19.97
C ALA A 676 2.79 4.67 19.84
N ALA A 677 2.26 4.36 18.66
CA ALA A 677 0.81 4.30 18.44
C ALA A 677 0.14 3.07 19.07
N GLY A 678 0.85 1.94 19.17
CA GLY A 678 0.32 0.70 19.72
C GLY A 678 1.38 -0.16 20.39
N ALA A 679 1.46 -0.10 21.72
CA ALA A 679 2.43 -0.84 22.52
C ALA A 679 2.29 -2.36 22.38
N LEU A 680 3.41 -3.08 22.26
CA LEU A 680 3.41 -4.54 22.11
C LEU A 680 2.85 -5.27 23.35
N SER A 681 2.96 -4.66 24.53
CA SER A 681 2.43 -5.18 25.80
C SER A 681 0.90 -5.37 25.80
N VAL A 682 0.18 -4.71 24.89
CA VAL A 682 -1.25 -4.96 24.66
C VAL A 682 -1.51 -6.40 24.20
N TYR A 683 -0.59 -6.97 23.42
CA TYR A 683 -0.69 -8.30 22.85
C TYR A 683 0.07 -9.34 23.65
N LEU A 684 1.16 -8.93 24.31
CA LEU A 684 2.06 -9.77 25.11
C LEU A 684 2.31 -9.12 26.49
N PRO A 685 1.32 -9.10 27.39
CA PRO A 685 1.37 -8.30 28.63
C PRO A 685 2.43 -8.75 29.63
N ASP A 686 2.75 -10.03 29.64
CA ASP A 686 3.71 -10.62 30.59
C ASP A 686 5.17 -10.52 30.12
N LEU A 687 5.42 -9.85 28.99
CA LEU A 687 6.72 -9.83 28.34
C LEU A 687 7.25 -8.40 28.16
N VAL A 688 8.51 -8.22 28.52
CA VAL A 688 9.22 -6.96 28.31
C VAL A 688 9.82 -6.97 26.91
N SER A 689 9.31 -6.10 26.04
CA SER A 689 9.86 -5.89 24.70
C SER A 689 10.93 -4.81 24.69
N LYS A 690 11.87 -4.93 23.76
CA LYS A 690 12.84 -3.90 23.39
C LYS A 690 12.45 -3.34 22.03
N ASP A 691 12.42 -2.03 21.92
CA ASP A 691 12.18 -1.36 20.64
C ASP A 691 13.47 -1.42 19.81
N VAL A 692 13.40 -2.16 18.70
CA VAL A 692 14.50 -2.31 17.74
C VAL A 692 13.93 -2.09 16.34
N PRO A 693 13.58 -0.85 15.98
CA PRO A 693 13.03 -0.55 14.66
C PRO A 693 13.88 -1.15 13.56
N LEU A 694 13.23 -1.62 12.49
CA LEU A 694 13.95 -2.22 11.37
C LEU A 694 14.95 -1.22 10.74
N SER A 695 14.60 0.07 10.71
CA SER A 695 15.48 1.16 10.31
C SER A 695 16.76 1.31 11.15
N SER A 696 16.77 0.79 12.38
CA SER A 696 17.94 0.81 13.29
C SER A 696 18.58 -0.57 13.48
N LEU A 697 18.19 -1.58 12.67
CA LEU A 697 18.68 -2.95 12.82
C LEU A 697 20.20 -3.03 12.62
N VAL A 698 20.76 -2.29 11.67
CA VAL A 698 22.22 -2.26 11.40
C VAL A 698 22.98 -1.71 12.61
N GLN A 699 22.50 -0.61 13.20
CA GLN A 699 23.06 -0.05 14.43
C GLN A 699 23.02 -1.08 15.57
N ARG A 700 21.90 -1.80 15.73
CA ARG A 700 21.78 -2.84 16.76
C ARG A 700 22.79 -3.96 16.57
N VAL A 701 23.03 -4.40 15.32
CA VAL A 701 24.06 -5.41 15.04
C VAL A 701 25.47 -4.88 15.40
N ALA A 702 25.77 -3.61 15.11
CA ALA A 702 27.06 -2.99 15.41
C ALA A 702 27.37 -2.89 16.92
N GLU A 703 26.33 -2.88 17.76
CA GLU A 703 26.50 -2.88 19.22
C GLU A 703 26.91 -4.26 19.76
N HIS A 704 26.67 -5.33 19.00
CA HIS A 704 26.86 -6.72 19.43
C HIS A 704 28.13 -7.40 18.85
N HIS A 705 29.11 -6.63 18.37
CA HIS A 705 30.34 -7.15 17.71
C HIS A 705 31.11 -8.26 18.44
N THR A 706 31.03 -8.35 19.77
CA THR A 706 31.83 -9.29 20.57
C THR A 706 31.03 -10.36 21.30
N LYS A 707 29.69 -10.25 21.35
CA LYS A 707 28.84 -11.21 22.05
C LYS A 707 27.47 -11.26 21.39
N THR A 708 27.13 -12.41 20.82
CA THR A 708 25.78 -12.69 20.35
C THR A 708 24.80 -12.57 21.53
N PRO A 709 23.70 -11.83 21.38
CA PRO A 709 22.68 -11.82 22.43
C PRO A 709 22.13 -13.23 22.62
N GLY A 710 21.56 -13.48 23.81
CA GLY A 710 20.75 -14.67 24.06
C GLY A 710 19.57 -14.77 23.07
N PRO A 711 18.74 -15.82 23.18
CA PRO A 711 17.64 -16.07 22.25
C PRO A 711 16.74 -14.84 22.06
N VAL A 712 16.35 -14.56 20.80
CA VAL A 712 15.55 -13.38 20.44
C VAL A 712 14.30 -13.78 19.67
N LEU A 713 13.13 -13.31 20.13
CA LEU A 713 11.87 -13.35 19.39
C LEU A 713 11.60 -12.00 18.73
N LEU A 714 11.58 -11.97 17.41
CA LEU A 714 11.26 -10.79 16.63
C LEU A 714 9.75 -10.71 16.36
N VAL A 715 9.18 -9.53 16.58
CA VAL A 715 7.75 -9.28 16.41
C VAL A 715 7.53 -8.04 15.56
N CYS A 716 6.58 -8.13 14.62
CA CYS A 716 6.06 -7.00 13.88
C CYS A 716 4.54 -7.15 13.66
N ARG A 717 3.93 -6.31 12.82
CA ARG A 717 2.50 -6.41 12.47
C ARG A 717 2.08 -7.79 11.95
N SER A 718 2.65 -8.22 10.82
CA SER A 718 2.19 -9.39 10.05
C SER A 718 3.15 -10.59 10.10
N GLY A 719 4.29 -10.46 10.76
CA GLY A 719 5.37 -11.45 10.75
C GLY A 719 6.34 -11.32 9.57
N ASN A 720 6.01 -10.55 8.52
CA ASN A 720 6.87 -10.42 7.34
C ASN A 720 8.15 -9.61 7.62
N ARG A 721 7.99 -8.46 8.31
CA ARG A 721 9.12 -7.59 8.67
C ARG A 721 10.07 -8.27 9.67
N SER A 722 9.52 -8.97 10.65
CA SER A 722 10.30 -9.74 11.63
C SER A 722 10.95 -10.97 11.01
N LEU A 723 10.32 -11.61 10.01
CA LEU A 723 10.96 -12.68 9.24
C LEU A 723 12.18 -12.16 8.46
N LEU A 724 12.05 -10.98 7.85
CA LEU A 724 13.16 -10.33 7.16
C LEU A 724 14.32 -10.02 8.12
N ALA A 725 14.00 -9.38 9.26
CA ALA A 725 14.99 -9.11 10.30
C ALA A 725 15.64 -10.41 10.83
N ALA A 726 14.87 -11.51 10.97
CA ALA A 726 15.41 -12.79 11.42
C ALA A 726 16.45 -13.35 10.44
N LYS A 727 16.19 -13.27 9.13
CA LYS A 727 17.15 -13.67 8.09
C LYS A 727 18.43 -12.83 8.16
N VAL A 728 18.31 -11.52 8.36
CA VAL A 728 19.45 -10.61 8.51
C VAL A 728 20.28 -10.94 9.75
N LEU A 729 19.64 -11.15 10.91
CA LEU A 729 20.32 -11.49 12.16
C LEU A 729 21.00 -12.86 12.10
N ASN A 730 20.33 -13.87 11.55
CA ASN A 730 20.92 -15.20 11.34
C ASN A 730 22.18 -15.13 10.50
N ARG A 731 22.13 -14.38 9.39
CA ARG A 731 23.29 -14.17 8.54
C ARG A 731 24.42 -13.41 9.25
N ALA A 732 24.08 -12.52 10.18
CA ALA A 732 25.05 -11.82 11.02
C ALA A 732 25.68 -12.70 12.11
N GLY A 733 25.25 -13.97 12.25
CA GLY A 733 25.79 -14.93 13.21
C GLY A 733 24.95 -15.09 14.48
N PHE A 734 23.72 -14.60 14.52
CA PHE A 734 22.81 -14.84 15.65
C PHE A 734 22.24 -16.25 15.54
N GLU A 735 22.48 -17.10 16.54
CA GLU A 735 22.13 -18.52 16.44
C GLU A 735 20.65 -18.81 16.75
N LEU A 736 20.09 -18.12 17.75
CA LEU A 736 18.74 -18.38 18.28
C LEU A 736 17.78 -17.21 17.98
N VAL A 737 17.36 -17.08 16.72
CA VAL A 737 16.40 -16.05 16.29
C VAL A 737 15.08 -16.66 15.87
N PHE A 738 13.99 -16.20 16.49
CA PHE A 738 12.63 -16.66 16.27
C PHE A 738 11.79 -15.56 15.63
N ASN A 739 10.88 -15.94 14.74
CA ASN A 739 9.89 -15.05 14.14
C ASN A 739 8.47 -15.47 14.52
N LEU A 740 7.64 -14.52 14.94
CA LEU A 740 6.22 -14.76 15.20
C LEU A 740 5.42 -14.79 13.89
N LYS A 741 4.88 -15.96 13.53
CA LYS A 741 4.03 -16.16 12.35
C LYS A 741 2.75 -15.32 12.45
N GLY A 742 2.53 -14.47 11.45
CA GLY A 742 1.38 -13.57 11.42
C GLY A 742 1.50 -12.34 12.31
N GLY A 743 2.60 -12.20 13.08
CA GLY A 743 2.86 -11.05 13.94
C GLY A 743 1.77 -10.80 14.98
N VAL A 744 1.64 -9.54 15.42
CA VAL A 744 0.59 -9.14 16.37
C VAL A 744 -0.82 -9.26 15.81
N ALA A 745 -0.99 -9.26 14.48
CA ALA A 745 -2.30 -9.38 13.84
C ALA A 745 -2.99 -10.72 14.14
N LEU A 746 -2.25 -11.79 14.42
CA LEU A 746 -2.80 -13.10 14.83
C LEU A 746 -2.77 -13.35 16.34
N LEU A 747 -2.29 -12.38 17.13
CA LEU A 747 -2.41 -12.37 18.59
C LEU A 747 -3.70 -11.70 19.06
N ALA A 748 -4.27 -10.84 18.20
CA ALA A 748 -5.54 -10.13 18.40
C ALA A 748 -6.73 -11.10 18.45
#